data_AF-A0A6J3C2M1-F1
#
_entry.id   AF-A0A6J3C2M1-F1
#
_cell.length_a   1.000
_cell.length_b   1.000
_cell.length_c   1.000
_cell.angle_alpha   90.00
_cell.angle_beta   90.00
_cell.angle_gamma   90.00
#
_symmetry.space_group_name_H-M   'P 1'
#
loop_
_entity.id
_entity.type
_entity.pdbx_description
1 polymer ?
#
loop_
_entity_poly.entity_id
_entity_poly.type
_entity_poly.pdbx_seq_one_letter_code
_entity_poly.pdbx_strand_id
1 'polypeptide(L)'
;MKLLRILSSSIFQIISLLFVIGYLLGALNLHFSDKNNYCVMTYMFEFPQFVAVSVPENRNFPQYGLYAYSEGRFTEKARKMWFDGVPVLYLPGNSGSHMQARSLASVALRKALDRGYEYHFDYFTISYNEELSGLYGGVLQKQTDFASACISRILNLYKSNKYTKTVPTSVILIGHSMGGLIAKRLLAYPSTVNTTSIAITLSAPLQAPVINFDLAMNDYYKLMDMEWNANINRNDVVKQKKLLLSFGSGPRDILMPSWLTSCNESYIGALSTAVPGVWVSTDHVSIVWCKQVVMAINKYLFSIIDPWTAQINEDNQVLTSKAREYFQANRSMFLNPDINRPNVTMQMDAFWYEDNRRIYQISRPDIDKTTYLMIRLVNFPQNRFVAIESVNVSNRDWIFGCNAKYTASTYRYCKYATSLTELSRWTGAATGFGKRKLATVHLHSIKEQHPDWSHVVVKVSPTRRPIILNVDINDHASRQITVSLPSIFSFGKSIVKAETEQESLYYELLLPEFNTLHQAYLLYVEPTASCKATQYHVSAEMHVPWAKNNEYYHYFTQLKQSPMKLRLFTSNPNVTLGLESSENVKITLLLDPQCTYTISISSSWYHRLAQLARNYTSVLVPYVAAIVLLAARSSILHLREHGTCLSIHGALMSDGVKPYYALVFARLAAIASMSIPLLSFIYENVSGNNQEMQYFTRSLIVLPAYMTALGVLNIAAAATILVMVFSSQLAHRLLFKIVWRGNSGLAERVASGLQKIPMLVSVALVAAVPLSCGAASLVAGAAFYAFMLSKMYEEYLEDYVYKFMAKIASKMCRVFQTKTKDVKNTEISVIKTNSVESTSQLQSVEDHTDSVNREDGNENINSEPNVTQGTENNTKTVSVYESPKEQAASSSNTEHNMDRENDKKKCDDNIHNYDDDDDDDLNNIHFHMILFLMWMSVTLVNVPALLTWARNFKHTMVLKPDTSYHSGLILSLCSCVVWQFNGPRKKLKYYEAVSALLFTMAVCILALGPVSLTVVNYGVTFMFMVITLQQLLDKEELTEVVISTEVLQEQTNENTNENLSESNVLGDNKADTNSHNSSETPNPDTVSEDCDVCSESRIYNVFKNLREKITFNEDL
;
A
#
# COMPACT_ATOMS: atom_id res chain seq x y z
N MET A 1 29.76 -22.02 21.26
CA MET A 1 29.29 -20.63 21.07
C MET A 1 28.99 -20.26 19.60
N LYS A 2 29.95 -20.27 18.66
CA LYS A 2 29.72 -19.85 17.25
C LYS A 2 28.44 -20.47 16.61
N LEU A 3 28.25 -21.79 16.73
CA LEU A 3 27.05 -22.49 16.23
C LEU A 3 25.72 -21.91 16.76
N LEU A 4 25.68 -21.45 18.02
CA LEU A 4 24.48 -20.87 18.62
C LEU A 4 24.13 -19.49 18.04
N ARG A 5 25.14 -18.67 17.68
CA ARG A 5 24.94 -17.40 16.97
C ARG A 5 24.44 -17.63 15.55
N ILE A 6 24.97 -18.65 14.86
CA ILE A 6 24.52 -19.04 13.51
C ILE A 6 23.05 -19.48 13.54
N LEU A 7 22.67 -20.35 14.50
CA LEU A 7 21.25 -20.72 14.68
C LEU A 7 20.36 -19.52 14.99
N SER A 8 20.75 -18.62 15.90
CA SER A 8 19.89 -17.50 16.30
C SER A 8 19.70 -16.44 15.20
N SER A 9 20.71 -16.18 14.35
CA SER A 9 20.52 -15.34 13.17
C SER A 9 19.64 -16.01 12.10
N SER A 10 19.80 -17.31 11.86
CA SER A 10 18.93 -18.05 10.92
C SER A 10 17.46 -18.07 11.36
N ILE A 11 17.19 -18.28 12.66
CA ILE A 11 15.84 -18.21 13.24
C ILE A 11 15.19 -16.85 12.95
N PHE A 12 15.95 -15.76 13.09
CA PHE A 12 15.44 -14.41 12.89
C PHE A 12 14.98 -14.14 11.44
N GLN A 13 15.70 -14.64 10.43
CA GLN A 13 15.27 -14.54 9.03
C GLN A 13 14.09 -15.46 8.69
N ILE A 14 14.04 -16.67 9.27
CA ILE A 14 12.87 -17.55 9.12
C ILE A 14 11.59 -16.85 9.65
N ILE A 15 11.71 -16.15 10.78
CA ILE A 15 10.61 -15.33 11.32
C ILE A 15 10.25 -14.17 10.36
N SER A 16 11.22 -13.49 9.74
CA SER A 16 10.93 -12.41 8.77
C SER A 16 10.14 -12.93 7.55
N LEU A 17 10.49 -14.10 7.03
CA LEU A 17 9.76 -14.77 5.95
C LEU A 17 8.34 -15.21 6.36
N LEU A 18 8.14 -15.67 7.61
CA LEU A 18 6.80 -15.96 8.15
C LEU A 18 5.93 -14.69 8.22
N PHE A 19 6.51 -13.53 8.54
CA PHE A 19 5.79 -12.25 8.48
C PHE A 19 5.41 -11.86 7.03
N VAL A 20 6.28 -12.11 6.04
CA VAL A 20 5.94 -11.92 4.61
C VAL A 20 4.79 -12.84 4.19
N ILE A 21 4.80 -14.12 4.59
CA ILE A 21 3.70 -15.05 4.32
C ILE A 21 2.40 -14.55 4.98
N GLY A 22 2.46 -14.05 6.22
CA GLY A 22 1.31 -13.42 6.89
C GLY A 22 0.78 -12.18 6.17
N TYR A 23 1.66 -11.32 5.67
CA TYR A 23 1.30 -10.16 4.85
C TYR A 23 0.64 -10.57 3.52
N LEU A 24 1.21 -11.56 2.81
CA LEU A 24 0.65 -12.09 1.56
C LEU A 24 -0.73 -12.73 1.77
N LEU A 25 -0.92 -13.48 2.87
CA LEU A 25 -2.24 -13.97 3.28
C LEU A 25 -3.22 -12.81 3.56
N GLY A 26 -2.76 -11.72 4.19
CA GLY A 26 -3.55 -10.50 4.36
C GLY A 26 -3.96 -9.86 3.03
N ALA A 27 -3.05 -9.75 2.06
CA ALA A 27 -3.31 -9.22 0.73
C ALA A 27 -4.28 -10.12 -0.08
N LEU A 28 -4.12 -11.44 -0.01
CA LEU A 28 -5.04 -12.41 -0.60
C LEU A 28 -6.44 -12.30 0.03
N ASN A 29 -6.52 -12.15 1.37
CA ASN A 29 -7.79 -11.88 2.04
C ASN A 29 -8.45 -10.62 1.48
N LEU A 30 -7.73 -9.49 1.35
CA LEU A 30 -8.29 -8.25 0.81
C LEU A 30 -8.89 -8.42 -0.60
N HIS A 31 -8.22 -9.18 -1.46
CA HIS A 31 -8.70 -9.39 -2.84
C HIS A 31 -9.93 -10.30 -2.91
N PHE A 32 -9.96 -11.41 -2.15
CA PHE A 32 -11.02 -12.42 -2.26
C PHE A 32 -12.19 -12.22 -1.30
N SER A 33 -11.95 -11.66 -0.11
CA SER A 33 -12.93 -11.54 0.99
C SER A 33 -14.22 -10.84 0.56
N ASP A 34 -14.11 -9.66 -0.07
CA ASP A 34 -15.25 -8.80 -0.41
C ASP A 34 -15.50 -8.73 -1.92
N LYS A 35 -15.15 -9.79 -2.67
CA LYS A 35 -15.19 -9.83 -4.14
C LYS A 35 -16.58 -9.54 -4.75
N ASN A 36 -17.66 -9.98 -4.08
CA ASN A 36 -19.04 -9.82 -4.59
C ASN A 36 -19.45 -8.34 -4.68
N ASN A 37 -19.71 -7.86 -5.90
CA ASN A 37 -20.24 -6.52 -6.13
C ASN A 37 -21.78 -6.54 -6.07
N TYR A 38 -22.36 -5.87 -5.09
CA TYR A 38 -23.82 -5.73 -4.91
C TYR A 38 -24.39 -4.44 -5.53
N CYS A 39 -23.57 -3.62 -6.19
CA CYS A 39 -24.05 -2.49 -6.98
C CYS A 39 -24.74 -2.97 -8.25
N VAL A 40 -26.01 -2.58 -8.40
CA VAL A 40 -26.71 -2.76 -9.67
C VAL A 40 -26.14 -1.78 -10.68
N MET A 41 -25.90 -2.23 -11.91
CA MET A 41 -25.34 -1.38 -12.96
C MET A 41 -26.34 -0.29 -13.39
N THR A 42 -25.83 0.90 -13.69
CA THR A 42 -26.54 1.93 -14.45
C THR A 42 -26.37 1.66 -15.95
N TYR A 43 -27.42 1.93 -16.71
CA TYR A 43 -27.43 1.77 -18.16
C TYR A 43 -27.87 3.10 -18.78
N MET A 44 -27.15 3.57 -19.80
CA MET A 44 -27.61 4.64 -20.67
C MET A 44 -28.70 4.10 -21.62
N PHE A 45 -29.65 4.93 -22.02
CA PHE A 45 -30.74 4.52 -22.90
C PHE A 45 -30.45 4.83 -24.38
N GLU A 46 -29.70 5.90 -24.65
CA GLU A 46 -29.13 6.21 -25.97
C GLU A 46 -27.59 6.26 -25.86
N PHE A 47 -26.90 6.30 -27.01
CA PHE A 47 -25.44 6.43 -27.01
C PHE A 47 -25.01 7.78 -26.40
N PRO A 48 -24.09 7.79 -25.41
CA PRO A 48 -23.58 9.02 -24.83
C PRO A 48 -22.71 9.78 -25.84
N GLN A 49 -22.80 11.10 -25.80
CA GLN A 49 -22.06 12.01 -26.67
C GLN A 49 -21.38 13.09 -25.81
N PHE A 50 -20.08 13.27 -26.00
CA PHE A 50 -19.26 14.26 -25.30
C PHE A 50 -18.86 15.37 -26.26
N VAL A 51 -19.60 16.48 -26.24
CA VAL A 51 -19.40 17.62 -27.14
C VAL A 51 -18.30 18.52 -26.58
N ALA A 52 -17.18 18.66 -27.29
CA ALA A 52 -16.07 19.50 -26.85
C ALA A 52 -16.46 20.99 -26.77
N VAL A 53 -16.16 21.62 -25.64
CA VAL A 53 -16.42 23.03 -25.36
C VAL A 53 -15.09 23.80 -25.43
N SER A 54 -15.03 24.83 -26.28
CA SER A 54 -13.82 25.66 -26.41
C SER A 54 -13.63 26.55 -25.18
N VAL A 55 -12.48 26.40 -24.53
CA VAL A 55 -12.01 27.17 -23.36
C VAL A 55 -10.74 27.93 -23.80
N PRO A 56 -10.63 29.27 -23.63
CA PRO A 56 -9.47 30.05 -24.07
C PRO A 56 -8.13 29.54 -23.52
N GLU A 57 -8.15 29.07 -22.27
CA GLU A 57 -7.01 28.57 -21.51
C GLU A 57 -6.45 27.24 -22.03
N ASN A 58 -7.12 26.58 -22.99
CA ASN A 58 -6.56 25.44 -23.74
C ASN A 58 -5.23 25.78 -24.44
N ARG A 59 -4.91 27.07 -24.66
CA ARG A 59 -3.59 27.52 -25.13
C ARG A 59 -2.47 27.28 -24.11
N ASN A 60 -2.79 27.40 -22.82
CA ASN A 60 -1.86 27.21 -21.71
C ASN A 60 -1.88 25.76 -21.19
N PHE A 61 -3.00 25.07 -21.38
CA PHE A 61 -3.23 23.69 -20.97
C PHE A 61 -3.67 22.79 -22.14
N PRO A 62 -2.84 22.62 -23.19
CA PRO A 62 -3.21 21.91 -24.43
C PRO A 62 -3.44 20.40 -24.26
N GLN A 63 -3.13 19.85 -23.08
CA GLN A 63 -3.42 18.46 -22.68
C GLN A 63 -4.78 18.30 -21.98
N TYR A 64 -5.46 19.39 -21.61
CA TYR A 64 -6.76 19.37 -20.95
C TYR A 64 -7.91 19.77 -21.90
N GLY A 65 -9.14 19.43 -21.53
CA GLY A 65 -10.32 19.79 -22.29
C GLY A 65 -11.62 19.71 -21.49
N LEU A 66 -12.61 20.52 -21.90
CA LEU A 66 -13.95 20.57 -21.34
C LEU A 66 -14.96 19.97 -22.33
N TYR A 67 -15.90 19.17 -21.85
CA TYR A 67 -16.92 18.51 -22.67
C TYR A 67 -18.30 18.64 -22.03
N ALA A 68 -19.35 18.79 -22.84
CA ALA A 68 -20.74 18.70 -22.42
C ALA A 68 -21.31 17.30 -22.76
N TYR A 69 -21.97 16.67 -21.79
CA TYR A 69 -22.65 15.39 -21.97
C TYR A 69 -24.01 15.57 -22.65
N SER A 70 -24.35 14.66 -23.55
CA SER A 70 -25.66 14.60 -24.20
C SER A 70 -26.00 13.18 -24.65
N GLU A 71 -27.28 12.92 -24.89
CA GLU A 71 -27.80 11.68 -25.47
C GLU A 71 -28.80 12.02 -26.58
N GLY A 72 -28.81 11.21 -27.65
CA GLY A 72 -29.83 11.28 -28.70
C GLY A 72 -30.04 12.68 -29.28
N ARG A 73 -31.31 13.08 -29.41
CA ARG A 73 -31.75 14.38 -29.96
C ARG A 73 -31.18 15.61 -29.23
N PHE A 74 -30.75 15.49 -27.99
CA PHE A 74 -30.19 16.61 -27.21
C PHE A 74 -28.76 16.98 -27.65
N THR A 75 -28.07 16.08 -28.35
CA THR A 75 -26.70 16.30 -28.86
C THR A 75 -26.62 17.48 -29.84
N GLU A 76 -27.64 17.73 -30.65
CA GLU A 76 -27.65 18.93 -31.51
C GLU A 76 -27.69 20.24 -30.72
N LYS A 77 -28.45 20.25 -29.62
CA LYS A 77 -28.58 21.42 -28.74
C LYS A 77 -27.24 21.73 -28.06
N ALA A 78 -26.55 20.69 -27.57
CA ALA A 78 -25.21 20.78 -27.02
C ALA A 78 -24.17 21.22 -28.08
N ARG A 79 -24.23 20.70 -29.31
CA ARG A 79 -23.36 21.15 -30.43
C ARG A 79 -23.57 22.62 -30.80
N LYS A 80 -24.80 23.14 -30.66
CA LYS A 80 -25.13 24.57 -30.82
C LYS A 80 -24.78 25.42 -29.60
N MET A 81 -24.23 24.82 -28.53
CA MET A 81 -23.91 25.45 -27.23
C MET A 81 -25.11 26.10 -26.52
N TRP A 82 -26.32 25.58 -26.75
CA TRP A 82 -27.58 26.11 -26.20
C TRP A 82 -27.94 25.41 -24.89
N PHE A 83 -27.39 25.87 -23.77
CA PHE A 83 -27.62 25.32 -22.44
C PHE A 83 -28.63 26.19 -21.64
N ASP A 84 -29.56 25.55 -20.94
CA ASP A 84 -30.68 26.20 -20.24
C ASP A 84 -31.18 25.43 -18.99
N GLY A 85 -30.50 24.36 -18.58
CA GLY A 85 -30.70 23.68 -17.31
C GLY A 85 -29.82 24.22 -16.18
N VAL A 86 -29.60 23.38 -15.17
CA VAL A 86 -28.73 23.65 -14.02
C VAL A 86 -27.32 23.10 -14.31
N PRO A 87 -26.26 23.91 -14.30
CA PRO A 87 -24.91 23.45 -14.65
C PRO A 87 -24.28 22.58 -13.55
N VAL A 88 -23.81 21.40 -13.96
CA VAL A 88 -23.03 20.47 -13.12
C VAL A 88 -21.67 20.26 -13.78
N LEU A 89 -20.58 20.33 -13.02
CA LEU A 89 -19.22 20.07 -13.49
C LEU A 89 -18.65 18.81 -12.83
N TYR A 90 -18.41 17.77 -13.63
CA TYR A 90 -17.76 16.54 -13.20
C TYR A 90 -16.23 16.61 -13.34
N LEU A 91 -15.54 16.26 -12.26
CA LEU A 91 -14.09 16.29 -12.13
C LEU A 91 -13.58 14.84 -11.93
N PRO A 92 -12.92 14.22 -12.92
CA PRO A 92 -12.38 12.87 -12.77
C PRO A 92 -11.12 12.85 -11.87
N GLY A 93 -10.78 11.67 -11.39
CA GLY A 93 -9.63 11.45 -10.51
C GLY A 93 -8.33 11.02 -11.20
N ASN A 94 -7.43 10.43 -10.41
CA ASN A 94 -6.17 9.83 -10.85
C ASN A 94 -6.39 8.83 -12.00
N SER A 95 -5.73 9.04 -13.15
CA SER A 95 -5.94 8.24 -14.37
C SER A 95 -7.40 8.18 -14.84
N GLY A 96 -8.22 9.16 -14.45
CA GLY A 96 -9.66 9.18 -14.69
C GLY A 96 -10.05 9.86 -16.01
N SER A 97 -10.95 9.22 -16.75
CA SER A 97 -11.53 9.76 -17.98
C SER A 97 -12.78 10.61 -17.69
N HIS A 98 -12.96 11.69 -18.45
CA HIS A 98 -14.18 12.51 -18.45
C HIS A 98 -15.46 11.68 -18.70
N MET A 99 -15.34 10.52 -19.36
CA MET A 99 -16.47 9.64 -19.63
C MET A 99 -17.10 9.00 -18.38
N GLN A 100 -16.43 9.06 -17.22
CA GLN A 100 -16.95 8.57 -15.93
C GLN A 100 -18.26 9.28 -15.50
N ALA A 101 -18.49 10.52 -15.94
CA ALA A 101 -19.71 11.29 -15.66
C ALA A 101 -21.00 10.62 -16.18
N ARG A 102 -20.91 9.74 -17.19
CA ARG A 102 -22.06 9.23 -17.97
C ARG A 102 -23.20 8.67 -17.13
N SER A 103 -22.90 7.97 -16.05
CA SER A 103 -23.92 7.30 -15.23
C SER A 103 -24.73 8.28 -14.39
N LEU A 104 -24.10 9.32 -13.86
CA LEU A 104 -24.79 10.41 -13.16
C LEU A 104 -25.65 11.22 -14.13
N ALA A 105 -25.07 11.61 -15.27
CA ALA A 105 -25.71 12.46 -16.28
C ALA A 105 -26.90 11.78 -16.97
N SER A 106 -26.75 10.50 -17.37
CA SER A 106 -27.84 9.75 -18.02
C SER A 106 -29.04 9.56 -17.08
N VAL A 107 -28.78 9.20 -15.81
CA VAL A 107 -29.85 9.05 -14.81
C VAL A 107 -30.50 10.40 -14.48
N ALA A 108 -29.76 11.51 -14.53
CA ALA A 108 -30.33 12.85 -14.40
C ALA A 108 -31.26 13.18 -15.58
N LEU A 109 -30.78 13.00 -16.82
CA LEU A 109 -31.53 13.28 -18.04
C LEU A 109 -32.81 12.43 -18.13
N ARG A 110 -32.73 11.12 -17.92
CA ARG A 110 -33.93 10.25 -17.94
C ARG A 110 -34.89 10.61 -16.81
N LYS A 111 -34.41 10.94 -15.61
CA LYS A 111 -35.26 11.43 -14.51
C LYS A 111 -35.95 12.78 -14.83
N ALA A 112 -35.37 13.64 -15.66
CA ALA A 112 -36.06 14.84 -16.16
C ALA A 112 -37.23 14.45 -17.08
N LEU A 113 -36.94 13.62 -18.08
CA LEU A 113 -37.88 13.20 -19.14
C LEU A 113 -39.03 12.35 -18.59
N ASP A 114 -38.75 11.28 -17.84
CA ASP A 114 -39.71 10.32 -17.29
C ASP A 114 -40.72 10.96 -16.32
N ARG A 115 -40.45 12.19 -15.87
CA ARG A 115 -41.27 12.93 -14.89
C ARG A 115 -41.88 14.20 -15.45
N GLY A 116 -41.55 14.59 -16.68
CA GLY A 116 -42.02 15.84 -17.28
C GLY A 116 -41.59 17.08 -16.48
N TYR A 117 -40.41 17.07 -15.86
CA TYR A 117 -39.91 18.28 -15.19
C TYR A 117 -39.57 19.35 -16.24
N GLU A 118 -39.95 20.60 -15.99
CA GLU A 118 -39.51 21.75 -16.81
C GLU A 118 -38.01 22.07 -16.66
N TYR A 119 -37.34 21.45 -15.68
CA TYR A 119 -35.94 21.67 -15.34
C TYR A 119 -35.13 20.36 -15.43
N HIS A 120 -33.86 20.50 -15.76
CA HIS A 120 -32.91 19.40 -15.95
C HIS A 120 -31.49 19.86 -15.62
N PHE A 121 -30.52 18.94 -15.66
CA PHE A 121 -29.12 19.20 -15.33
C PHE A 121 -28.25 19.10 -16.58
N ASP A 122 -27.52 20.17 -16.87
CA ASP A 122 -26.53 20.23 -17.94
C ASP A 122 -25.18 19.75 -17.38
N TYR A 123 -24.79 18.53 -17.72
CA TYR A 123 -23.56 17.91 -17.23
C TYR A 123 -22.36 18.27 -18.12
N PHE A 124 -21.48 19.08 -17.60
CA PHE A 124 -20.13 19.32 -18.12
C PHE A 124 -19.13 18.39 -17.42
N THR A 125 -18.01 18.09 -18.08
CA THR A 125 -16.95 17.25 -17.53
C THR A 125 -15.58 17.64 -18.10
N ILE A 126 -14.56 17.59 -17.26
CA ILE A 126 -13.16 17.89 -17.63
C ILE A 126 -12.41 16.60 -17.94
N SER A 127 -11.46 16.66 -18.87
CA SER A 127 -10.50 15.61 -19.20
C SER A 127 -9.08 16.07 -18.85
N TYR A 128 -8.43 15.46 -17.85
CA TYR A 128 -7.10 15.84 -17.36
C TYR A 128 -5.94 15.03 -17.97
N ASN A 129 -5.98 14.74 -19.28
CA ASN A 129 -5.07 13.79 -19.97
C ASN A 129 -4.95 12.38 -19.30
N GLU A 130 -5.82 12.05 -18.33
CA GLU A 130 -5.70 10.90 -17.42
C GLU A 130 -4.35 10.89 -16.65
N GLU A 131 -3.88 12.07 -16.20
CA GLU A 131 -2.67 12.20 -15.37
C GLU A 131 -2.77 11.44 -14.03
N LEU A 132 -1.60 11.05 -13.49
CA LEU A 132 -1.46 10.27 -12.25
C LEU A 132 -1.52 11.16 -10.98
N SER A 133 -2.53 12.02 -10.91
CA SER A 133 -2.69 13.04 -9.85
C SER A 133 -2.82 12.49 -8.43
N GLY A 134 -3.03 11.19 -8.24
CA GLY A 134 -3.07 10.52 -6.93
C GLY A 134 -1.75 9.89 -6.50
N LEU A 135 -0.74 9.86 -7.39
CA LEU A 135 0.62 9.39 -7.10
C LEU A 135 1.67 10.51 -7.25
N TYR A 136 1.31 11.63 -7.87
CA TYR A 136 2.20 12.75 -8.16
C TYR A 136 1.45 14.09 -8.00
N GLY A 137 1.92 14.95 -7.08
CA GLY A 137 1.23 16.18 -6.68
C GLY A 137 1.38 17.34 -7.66
N GLY A 138 2.47 17.37 -8.44
CA GLY A 138 2.84 18.52 -9.30
C GLY A 138 1.85 18.89 -10.40
N VAL A 139 0.86 18.05 -10.71
CA VAL A 139 -0.23 18.36 -11.67
C VAL A 139 -1.44 19.06 -11.02
N LEU A 140 -1.67 18.89 -9.71
CA LEU A 140 -2.94 19.24 -9.06
C LEU A 140 -3.28 20.74 -9.13
N GLN A 141 -2.27 21.62 -9.05
CA GLN A 141 -2.46 23.07 -9.22
C GLN A 141 -2.99 23.41 -10.62
N LYS A 142 -2.36 22.89 -11.68
CA LYS A 142 -2.78 23.11 -13.08
C LYS A 142 -4.19 22.58 -13.34
N GLN A 143 -4.53 21.43 -12.77
CA GLN A 143 -5.87 20.84 -12.86
C GLN A 143 -6.92 21.75 -12.20
N THR A 144 -6.59 22.35 -11.03
CA THR A 144 -7.44 23.31 -10.32
C THR A 144 -7.61 24.62 -11.10
N ASP A 145 -6.52 25.17 -11.66
CA ASP A 145 -6.56 26.40 -12.48
C ASP A 145 -7.39 26.22 -13.74
N PHE A 146 -7.22 25.10 -14.44
CA PHE A 146 -8.04 24.76 -15.60
C PHE A 146 -9.52 24.56 -15.24
N ALA A 147 -9.81 23.95 -14.09
CA ALA A 147 -11.19 23.79 -13.62
C ALA A 147 -11.85 25.14 -13.26
N SER A 148 -11.10 26.09 -12.68
CA SER A 148 -11.59 27.47 -12.45
C SER A 148 -11.93 28.19 -13.76
N ALA A 149 -11.06 28.07 -14.78
CA ALA A 149 -11.33 28.57 -16.12
C ALA A 149 -12.58 27.91 -16.74
N CYS A 150 -12.76 26.60 -16.55
CA CYS A 150 -13.94 25.87 -17.01
C CYS A 150 -15.25 26.37 -16.35
N ILE A 151 -15.26 26.59 -15.03
CA ILE A 151 -16.43 27.15 -14.31
C ILE A 151 -16.79 28.53 -14.88
N SER A 152 -15.79 29.40 -15.05
CA SER A 152 -15.96 30.72 -15.66
C SER A 152 -16.50 30.64 -17.09
N ARG A 153 -16.01 29.69 -17.88
CA ARG A 153 -16.48 29.45 -19.25
C ARG A 153 -17.92 28.95 -19.30
N ILE A 154 -18.29 27.99 -18.44
CA ILE A 154 -19.65 27.42 -18.35
C ILE A 154 -20.67 28.52 -18.09
N LEU A 155 -20.48 29.34 -17.05
CA LEU A 155 -21.43 30.41 -16.71
C LEU A 155 -21.57 31.46 -17.82
N ASN A 156 -20.50 31.70 -18.59
CA ASN A 156 -20.55 32.61 -19.73
C ASN A 156 -21.31 32.03 -20.95
N LEU A 157 -21.48 30.71 -21.07
CA LEU A 157 -22.35 30.13 -22.11
C LEU A 157 -23.82 30.51 -21.87
N TYR A 158 -24.33 30.35 -20.65
CA TYR A 158 -25.70 30.71 -20.29
C TYR A 158 -25.98 32.21 -20.49
N LYS A 159 -25.06 33.10 -20.07
CA LYS A 159 -25.17 34.55 -20.31
C LYS A 159 -25.30 34.91 -21.80
N SER A 160 -24.71 34.11 -22.69
CA SER A 160 -24.78 34.32 -24.14
C SER A 160 -26.01 33.69 -24.82
N ASN A 161 -26.74 32.82 -24.11
CA ASN A 161 -27.86 32.08 -24.67
C ASN A 161 -29.20 32.80 -24.44
N LYS A 162 -29.87 33.20 -25.53
CA LYS A 162 -31.18 33.87 -25.51
C LYS A 162 -32.34 32.96 -25.05
N TYR A 163 -32.14 31.65 -24.96
CA TYR A 163 -33.17 30.67 -24.58
C TYR A 163 -33.15 30.30 -23.08
N THR A 164 -32.17 30.78 -22.31
CA THR A 164 -32.07 30.49 -20.88
C THR A 164 -33.12 31.28 -20.08
N LYS A 165 -34.08 30.60 -19.43
CA LYS A 165 -35.11 31.23 -18.57
C LYS A 165 -34.50 32.10 -17.45
N THR A 166 -33.56 31.51 -16.72
CA THR A 166 -32.90 32.10 -15.55
C THR A 166 -31.41 31.79 -15.65
N VAL A 167 -30.56 32.82 -15.68
CA VAL A 167 -29.11 32.64 -15.80
C VAL A 167 -28.55 32.07 -14.48
N PRO A 168 -27.90 30.89 -14.47
CA PRO A 168 -27.30 30.35 -13.26
C PRO A 168 -26.15 31.25 -12.77
N THR A 169 -26.08 31.42 -11.44
CA THR A 169 -25.03 32.18 -10.75
C THR A 169 -23.88 31.29 -10.26
N SER A 170 -24.13 29.98 -10.11
CA SER A 170 -23.17 29.00 -9.61
C SER A 170 -23.21 27.67 -10.36
N VAL A 171 -22.16 26.86 -10.21
CA VAL A 171 -22.03 25.51 -10.78
C VAL A 171 -21.93 24.47 -9.65
N ILE A 172 -22.65 23.36 -9.78
CA ILE A 172 -22.54 22.22 -8.85
C ILE A 172 -21.31 21.41 -9.21
N LEU A 173 -20.41 21.16 -8.25
CA LEU A 173 -19.21 20.35 -8.46
C LEU A 173 -19.49 18.89 -8.07
N ILE A 174 -19.09 17.94 -8.91
CA ILE A 174 -19.05 16.51 -8.54
C ILE A 174 -17.68 15.96 -8.87
N GLY A 175 -16.90 15.57 -7.85
CA GLY A 175 -15.52 15.11 -8.04
C GLY A 175 -15.31 13.68 -7.56
N HIS A 176 -14.62 12.87 -8.37
CA HIS A 176 -14.24 11.49 -8.02
C HIS A 176 -12.75 11.40 -7.68
N SER A 177 -12.41 10.69 -6.60
CA SER A 177 -11.02 10.51 -6.14
C SER A 177 -10.31 11.87 -6.02
N MET A 178 -9.13 12.07 -6.63
CA MET A 178 -8.45 13.37 -6.64
C MET A 178 -9.27 14.53 -7.23
N GLY A 179 -10.21 14.26 -8.15
CA GLY A 179 -11.15 15.26 -8.65
C GLY A 179 -12.09 15.79 -7.56
N GLY A 180 -12.35 15.00 -6.51
CA GLY A 180 -13.07 15.44 -5.31
C GLY A 180 -12.25 16.30 -4.37
N LEU A 181 -10.92 16.11 -4.32
CA LEU A 181 -10.01 17.01 -3.61
C LEU A 181 -9.97 18.39 -4.30
N ILE A 182 -9.86 18.38 -5.65
CA ILE A 182 -9.98 19.59 -6.47
C ILE A 182 -11.36 20.25 -6.25
N ALA A 183 -12.44 19.48 -6.12
CA ALA A 183 -13.77 20.01 -5.80
C ALA A 183 -13.86 20.67 -4.41
N LYS A 184 -13.22 20.11 -3.35
CA LYS A 184 -13.11 20.78 -2.03
C LYS A 184 -12.40 22.12 -2.20
N ARG A 185 -11.25 22.16 -2.88
CA ARG A 185 -10.48 23.39 -3.07
C ARG A 185 -11.23 24.45 -3.87
N LEU A 186 -11.92 24.08 -4.95
CA LEU A 186 -12.70 24.99 -5.79
C LEU A 186 -13.89 25.67 -5.07
N LEU A 187 -14.36 25.15 -3.93
CA LEU A 187 -15.31 25.87 -3.06
C LEU A 187 -14.66 27.09 -2.38
N ALA A 188 -13.37 27.03 -2.06
CA ALA A 188 -12.62 28.08 -1.36
C ALA A 188 -11.71 28.92 -2.28
N TYR A 189 -11.41 28.44 -3.48
CA TYR A 189 -10.45 29.07 -4.39
C TYR A 189 -10.89 30.49 -4.80
N PRO A 190 -10.00 31.51 -4.78
CA PRO A 190 -10.42 32.92 -4.86
C PRO A 190 -11.25 33.31 -6.09
N SER A 191 -11.01 32.67 -7.24
CA SER A 191 -11.74 32.94 -8.49
C SER A 191 -13.10 32.27 -8.57
N THR A 192 -13.35 31.21 -7.79
CA THR A 192 -14.59 30.41 -7.85
C THR A 192 -15.42 30.43 -6.56
N VAL A 193 -14.94 31.09 -5.50
CA VAL A 193 -15.63 31.19 -4.21
C VAL A 193 -17.02 31.82 -4.30
N ASN A 194 -17.28 32.67 -5.29
CA ASN A 194 -18.61 33.27 -5.52
C ASN A 194 -19.45 32.55 -6.59
N THR A 195 -18.89 31.56 -7.30
CA THR A 195 -19.53 30.84 -8.43
C THR A 195 -19.71 29.35 -8.16
N THR A 196 -19.46 28.90 -6.93
CA THR A 196 -19.62 27.52 -6.48
C THR A 196 -20.26 27.52 -5.09
N SER A 197 -21.25 26.67 -4.87
CA SER A 197 -21.98 26.55 -3.59
C SER A 197 -21.97 25.12 -3.06
N ILE A 198 -22.25 24.16 -3.94
CA ILE A 198 -22.36 22.73 -3.62
C ILE A 198 -21.21 21.95 -4.25
N ALA A 199 -20.53 21.12 -3.47
CA ALA A 199 -19.62 20.09 -3.96
C ALA A 199 -19.97 18.71 -3.40
N ILE A 200 -19.98 17.70 -4.28
CA ILE A 200 -20.18 16.29 -3.94
C ILE A 200 -18.89 15.53 -4.28
N THR A 201 -18.27 14.88 -3.30
CA THR A 201 -17.01 14.14 -3.48
C THR A 201 -17.21 12.64 -3.31
N LEU A 202 -16.67 11.85 -4.25
CA LEU A 202 -16.85 10.41 -4.32
C LEU A 202 -15.50 9.70 -4.16
N SER A 203 -15.30 9.02 -3.04
CA SER A 203 -14.05 8.33 -2.63
C SER A 203 -12.79 9.19 -2.77
N ALA A 204 -12.91 10.47 -2.39
CA ALA A 204 -11.83 11.45 -2.43
C ALA A 204 -10.99 11.41 -1.14
N PRO A 205 -9.64 11.51 -1.23
CA PRO A 205 -8.76 11.58 -0.06
C PRO A 205 -8.77 13.01 0.52
N LEU A 206 -9.81 13.38 1.26
CA LEU A 206 -10.01 14.76 1.74
C LEU A 206 -9.13 15.13 2.94
N GLN A 207 -8.78 14.17 3.80
CA GLN A 207 -7.99 14.41 5.02
C GLN A 207 -6.48 14.47 4.75
N ALA A 208 -5.96 13.55 3.94
CA ALA A 208 -4.53 13.41 3.63
C ALA A 208 -4.35 12.57 2.35
N PRO A 209 -3.18 12.63 1.66
CA PRO A 209 -2.90 11.75 0.54
C PRO A 209 -2.75 10.28 0.98
N VAL A 210 -3.16 9.33 0.14
CA VAL A 210 -3.06 7.89 0.42
C VAL A 210 -1.60 7.44 0.57
N ILE A 211 -0.71 7.98 -0.28
CA ILE A 211 0.74 7.86 -0.18
C ILE A 211 1.33 9.22 -0.55
N ASN A 212 2.16 9.79 0.33
CA ASN A 212 2.79 11.08 0.10
C ASN A 212 4.17 10.91 -0.58
N PHE A 213 4.20 10.90 -1.92
CA PHE A 213 5.40 10.69 -2.71
C PHE A 213 6.29 11.93 -2.85
N ASP A 214 5.70 13.12 -2.92
CA ASP A 214 6.41 14.37 -3.24
C ASP A 214 5.93 15.58 -2.40
N LEU A 215 6.75 16.63 -2.33
CA LEU A 215 6.44 17.82 -1.55
C LEU A 215 5.25 18.61 -2.12
N ALA A 216 5.07 18.62 -3.44
CA ALA A 216 3.98 19.37 -4.09
C ALA A 216 2.59 18.81 -3.71
N MET A 217 2.49 17.51 -3.39
CA MET A 217 1.31 16.91 -2.78
C MET A 217 1.03 17.54 -1.40
N ASN A 218 2.01 17.55 -0.50
CA ASN A 218 1.87 18.14 0.85
C ASN A 218 1.49 19.63 0.78
N ASP A 219 2.17 20.39 -0.09
CA ASP A 219 1.94 21.81 -0.27
C ASP A 219 0.54 22.10 -0.86
N TYR A 220 0.00 21.22 -1.72
CA TYR A 220 -1.37 21.33 -2.23
C TYR A 220 -2.42 21.18 -1.12
N TYR A 221 -2.27 20.21 -0.21
CA TYR A 221 -3.18 20.06 0.93
C TYR A 221 -3.10 21.27 1.88
N LYS A 222 -1.87 21.70 2.22
CA LYS A 222 -1.66 22.90 3.06
C LYS A 222 -2.29 24.15 2.44
N LEU A 223 -2.10 24.37 1.14
CA LEU A 223 -2.66 25.51 0.43
C LEU A 223 -4.20 25.44 0.36
N MET A 224 -4.78 24.26 0.14
CA MET A 224 -6.24 24.05 0.18
C MET A 224 -6.84 24.44 1.55
N ASP A 225 -6.23 24.00 2.66
CA ASP A 225 -6.76 24.30 3.99
C ASP A 225 -6.43 25.73 4.44
N MET A 226 -5.35 26.34 3.96
CA MET A 226 -5.09 27.79 4.10
C MET A 226 -6.15 28.63 3.36
N GLU A 227 -6.47 28.28 2.11
CA GLU A 227 -7.53 28.94 1.32
C GLU A 227 -8.90 28.77 1.98
N TRP A 228 -9.24 27.57 2.47
CA TRP A 228 -10.48 27.34 3.19
C TRP A 228 -10.57 28.18 4.47
N ASN A 229 -9.50 28.24 5.25
CA ASN A 229 -9.48 29.04 6.47
C ASN A 229 -9.56 30.56 6.17
N ALA A 230 -8.86 31.03 5.14
CA ALA A 230 -8.85 32.44 4.76
C ALA A 230 -10.19 32.90 4.16
N ASN A 231 -10.77 32.13 3.23
CA ASN A 231 -11.89 32.57 2.39
C ASN A 231 -13.26 32.08 2.88
N ILE A 232 -13.32 30.95 3.61
CA ILE A 232 -14.56 30.37 4.13
C ILE A 232 -14.70 30.59 5.64
N ASN A 233 -13.76 30.08 6.45
CA ASN A 233 -13.96 30.06 7.91
C ASN A 233 -13.92 31.45 8.56
N ARG A 234 -13.27 32.45 7.95
CA ARG A 234 -13.27 33.85 8.40
C ARG A 234 -14.51 34.66 7.99
N ASN A 235 -15.42 34.10 7.18
CA ASN A 235 -16.57 34.82 6.64
C ASN A 235 -17.84 33.96 6.74
N ASP A 236 -18.59 34.10 7.83
CA ASP A 236 -19.78 33.28 8.08
C ASP A 236 -20.87 33.45 7.00
N VAL A 237 -20.95 34.60 6.31
CA VAL A 237 -21.89 34.81 5.20
C VAL A 237 -21.52 33.97 3.97
N VAL A 238 -20.22 33.76 3.71
CA VAL A 238 -19.75 32.85 2.66
C VAL A 238 -19.90 31.40 3.12
N LYS A 239 -19.49 31.08 4.35
CA LYS A 239 -19.59 29.75 4.98
C LYS A 239 -21.03 29.21 4.98
N GLN A 240 -22.02 30.03 5.30
CA GLN A 240 -23.45 29.67 5.25
C GLN A 240 -23.98 29.42 3.82
N LYS A 241 -23.22 29.73 2.77
CA LYS A 241 -23.54 29.45 1.36
C LYS A 241 -22.76 28.25 0.78
N LYS A 242 -21.97 27.55 1.59
CA LYS A 242 -21.18 26.38 1.18
C LYS A 242 -21.78 25.08 1.69
N LEU A 243 -21.78 24.06 0.84
CA LEU A 243 -22.25 22.72 1.17
C LEU A 243 -21.35 21.65 0.54
N LEU A 244 -20.49 21.05 1.37
CA LEU A 244 -19.64 19.92 1.00
C LEU A 244 -20.29 18.61 1.48
N LEU A 245 -20.47 17.66 0.58
CA LEU A 245 -21.00 16.32 0.85
C LEU A 245 -19.96 15.28 0.40
N SER A 246 -19.41 14.48 1.32
CA SER A 246 -18.40 13.46 0.99
C SER A 246 -18.90 12.03 1.18
N PHE A 247 -18.68 11.19 0.16
CA PHE A 247 -19.13 9.81 0.13
C PHE A 247 -17.96 8.85 -0.09
N GLY A 248 -17.66 8.00 0.89
CA GLY A 248 -16.63 6.96 0.77
C GLY A 248 -17.19 5.61 0.30
N SER A 249 -16.41 4.85 -0.47
CA SER A 249 -16.84 3.56 -1.04
C SER A 249 -17.04 2.40 -0.03
N GLY A 250 -16.45 2.52 1.16
CA GLY A 250 -16.41 1.44 2.15
C GLY A 250 -15.44 0.30 1.75
N PRO A 251 -15.60 -0.92 2.31
CA PRO A 251 -14.54 -1.94 2.34
C PRO A 251 -14.13 -2.56 0.99
N ARG A 252 -14.95 -2.50 -0.06
CA ARG A 252 -14.58 -3.01 -1.40
C ARG A 252 -13.63 -2.08 -2.13
N ASP A 253 -13.47 -0.84 -1.67
CA ASP A 253 -12.37 0.00 -2.10
C ASP A 253 -11.07 -0.49 -1.44
N ILE A 254 -10.09 -0.86 -2.26
CA ILE A 254 -8.74 -1.26 -1.82
C ILE A 254 -7.68 -0.18 -2.10
N LEU A 255 -8.08 0.91 -2.76
CA LEU A 255 -7.20 2.03 -3.11
C LEU A 255 -7.36 3.20 -2.12
N MET A 256 -8.56 3.38 -1.57
CA MET A 256 -8.90 4.46 -0.64
C MET A 256 -9.31 3.91 0.74
N PRO A 257 -8.42 3.98 1.76
CA PRO A 257 -8.80 3.81 3.17
C PRO A 257 -9.98 4.72 3.54
N SER A 258 -11.01 4.16 4.18
CA SER A 258 -12.30 4.85 4.37
C SER A 258 -12.22 6.12 5.21
N TRP A 259 -11.35 6.17 6.23
CA TRP A 259 -11.16 7.36 7.08
C TRP A 259 -10.65 8.58 6.29
N LEU A 260 -9.79 8.38 5.28
CA LEU A 260 -9.30 9.48 4.40
C LEU A 260 -10.42 10.21 3.63
N THR A 261 -11.61 9.61 3.51
CA THR A 261 -12.79 10.24 2.88
C THR A 261 -13.64 11.10 3.82
N SER A 262 -13.30 11.10 5.11
CA SER A 262 -13.85 12.02 6.11
C SER A 262 -13.14 13.38 6.05
N CYS A 263 -13.82 14.43 6.50
CA CYS A 263 -13.34 15.80 6.46
C CYS A 263 -14.16 16.63 7.46
N ASN A 264 -13.52 17.48 8.28
CA ASN A 264 -14.25 18.30 9.26
C ASN A 264 -15.11 19.38 8.60
N GLU A 265 -14.78 19.76 7.36
CA GLU A 265 -15.52 20.73 6.54
C GLU A 265 -16.73 20.11 5.80
N SER A 266 -16.85 18.77 5.79
CA SER A 266 -18.00 18.10 5.18
C SER A 266 -19.26 18.24 6.05
N TYR A 267 -20.33 18.80 5.49
CA TYR A 267 -21.62 18.87 6.18
C TYR A 267 -22.21 17.48 6.43
N ILE A 268 -22.02 16.57 5.47
CA ILE A 268 -22.22 15.13 5.65
C ILE A 268 -21.03 14.42 5.03
N GLY A 269 -20.23 13.74 5.86
CA GLY A 269 -19.46 12.57 5.46
C GLY A 269 -20.29 11.31 5.66
N ALA A 270 -20.24 10.35 4.74
CA ALA A 270 -20.89 9.03 4.87
C ALA A 270 -20.22 7.96 4.00
N LEU A 271 -20.23 6.70 4.44
CA LEU A 271 -19.90 5.57 3.57
C LEU A 271 -21.12 5.13 2.76
N SER A 272 -20.92 4.60 1.55
CA SER A 272 -22.00 4.05 0.71
C SER A 272 -22.74 2.89 1.40
N THR A 273 -22.12 2.24 2.38
CA THR A 273 -22.74 1.23 3.26
C THR A 273 -23.70 1.81 4.31
N ALA A 274 -23.61 3.12 4.62
CA ALA A 274 -24.46 3.82 5.58
C ALA A 274 -25.57 4.66 4.92
N VAL A 275 -25.35 5.15 3.70
CA VAL A 275 -26.33 6.00 2.99
C VAL A 275 -27.70 5.30 2.86
N PRO A 276 -28.81 5.92 3.31
CA PRO A 276 -30.15 5.34 3.27
C PRO A 276 -30.57 4.85 1.88
N GLY A 277 -30.97 3.58 1.77
CA GLY A 277 -31.38 2.97 0.51
C GLY A 277 -30.22 2.62 -0.43
N VAL A 278 -28.97 2.70 0.03
CA VAL A 278 -27.78 2.22 -0.68
C VAL A 278 -27.29 0.92 -0.05
N TRP A 279 -26.73 0.99 1.18
CA TRP A 279 -26.21 -0.14 1.98
C TRP A 279 -25.32 -1.15 1.25
N VAL A 280 -24.64 -0.73 0.19
CA VAL A 280 -23.72 -1.57 -0.59
C VAL A 280 -22.33 -0.93 -0.60
N SER A 281 -21.31 -1.75 -0.38
CA SER A 281 -19.94 -1.29 -0.54
C SER A 281 -19.58 -1.25 -2.03
N THR A 282 -19.20 -0.05 -2.46
CA THR A 282 -18.61 0.17 -3.77
C THR A 282 -17.12 -0.15 -3.70
N ASP A 283 -16.53 -0.50 -4.83
CA ASP A 283 -15.08 -0.41 -5.04
C ASP A 283 -14.74 1.02 -5.49
N HIS A 284 -13.46 1.32 -5.73
CA HIS A 284 -13.02 2.70 -5.99
C HIS A 284 -13.71 3.35 -7.20
N VAL A 285 -13.99 2.57 -8.24
CA VAL A 285 -14.56 3.07 -9.51
C VAL A 285 -16.08 2.92 -9.54
N SER A 286 -16.66 1.87 -8.95
CA SER A 286 -18.11 1.66 -9.00
C SER A 286 -18.93 2.72 -8.28
N ILE A 287 -18.35 3.53 -7.38
CA ILE A 287 -19.09 4.62 -6.73
C ILE A 287 -19.71 5.62 -7.72
N VAL A 288 -19.10 5.84 -8.90
CA VAL A 288 -19.64 6.78 -9.91
C VAL A 288 -20.74 6.17 -10.80
N TRP A 289 -20.88 4.83 -10.84
CA TRP A 289 -21.86 4.14 -11.68
C TRP A 289 -22.84 3.22 -10.94
N CYS A 290 -22.64 2.97 -9.66
CA CYS A 290 -23.50 2.15 -8.80
C CYS A 290 -24.90 2.75 -8.74
N LYS A 291 -25.90 2.04 -9.29
CA LYS A 291 -27.27 2.55 -9.44
C LYS A 291 -27.87 3.03 -8.11
N GLN A 292 -27.58 2.35 -7.01
CA GLN A 292 -28.00 2.78 -5.68
C GLN A 292 -27.48 4.19 -5.33
N VAL A 293 -26.16 4.42 -5.42
CA VAL A 293 -25.50 5.71 -5.12
C VAL A 293 -25.96 6.78 -6.11
N VAL A 294 -25.91 6.48 -7.41
CA VAL A 294 -26.30 7.40 -8.50
C VAL A 294 -27.77 7.84 -8.36
N MET A 295 -28.67 6.93 -7.96
CA MET A 295 -30.07 7.28 -7.69
C MET A 295 -30.28 8.00 -6.36
N ALA A 296 -29.40 7.89 -5.37
CA ALA A 296 -29.47 8.69 -4.14
C ALA A 296 -29.07 10.15 -4.46
N ILE A 297 -27.93 10.34 -5.11
CA ILE A 297 -27.43 11.66 -5.55
C ILE A 297 -28.45 12.35 -6.46
N ASN A 298 -28.98 11.67 -7.49
CA ASN A 298 -29.98 12.26 -8.38
C ASN A 298 -31.35 12.53 -7.73
N LYS A 299 -31.72 11.85 -6.63
CA LYS A 299 -32.92 12.25 -5.86
C LYS A 299 -32.67 13.55 -5.11
N TYR A 300 -31.51 13.66 -4.45
CA TYR A 300 -31.12 14.86 -3.74
C TYR A 300 -31.04 16.07 -4.69
N LEU A 301 -30.31 15.97 -5.81
CA LEU A 301 -30.16 17.07 -6.79
C LEU A 301 -31.51 17.61 -7.28
N PHE A 302 -32.44 16.75 -7.70
CA PHE A 302 -33.79 17.18 -8.12
C PHE A 302 -34.68 17.70 -6.98
N SER A 303 -34.30 17.50 -5.72
CA SER A 303 -35.06 17.94 -4.53
C SER A 303 -34.62 19.30 -3.97
N ILE A 304 -33.52 19.86 -4.49
CA ILE A 304 -32.97 21.18 -4.12
C ILE A 304 -33.13 22.24 -5.22
N ILE A 305 -33.83 21.91 -6.31
CA ILE A 305 -34.20 22.87 -7.36
C ILE A 305 -35.49 23.57 -6.96
N ASP A 306 -35.50 24.90 -7.06
CA ASP A 306 -36.72 25.69 -6.98
C ASP A 306 -37.50 25.58 -8.31
N PRO A 307 -38.78 25.15 -8.29
CA PRO A 307 -39.59 25.05 -9.50
C PRO A 307 -39.82 26.37 -10.24
N TRP A 308 -39.76 27.53 -9.57
CA TRP A 308 -40.08 28.82 -10.19
C TRP A 308 -38.91 29.38 -11.00
N THR A 309 -37.71 29.42 -10.43
CA THR A 309 -36.48 29.83 -11.10
C THR A 309 -35.89 28.75 -12.02
N ALA A 310 -36.29 27.48 -11.84
CA ALA A 310 -35.66 26.30 -12.44
C ALA A 310 -34.17 26.14 -12.10
N GLN A 311 -33.71 26.75 -10.99
CA GLN A 311 -32.32 26.75 -10.52
C GLN A 311 -32.21 26.30 -9.06
N ILE A 312 -30.99 26.23 -8.53
CA ILE A 312 -30.71 25.78 -7.16
C ILE A 312 -31.39 26.74 -6.16
N ASN A 313 -32.08 26.19 -5.16
CA ASN A 313 -32.69 26.97 -4.08
C ASN A 313 -31.62 27.70 -3.25
N GLU A 314 -31.80 28.99 -2.99
CA GLU A 314 -30.83 29.83 -2.27
C GLU A 314 -30.83 29.59 -0.74
N ASP A 315 -31.89 29.00 -0.17
CA ASP A 315 -31.98 28.71 1.25
C ASP A 315 -31.18 27.44 1.63
N ASN A 316 -30.05 27.65 2.30
CA ASN A 316 -29.22 26.56 2.80
C ASN A 316 -29.92 25.69 3.87
N GLN A 317 -30.99 26.14 4.53
CA GLN A 317 -31.81 25.27 5.38
C GLN A 317 -32.56 24.22 4.56
N VAL A 318 -33.07 24.58 3.37
CA VAL A 318 -33.62 23.61 2.40
C VAL A 318 -32.53 22.66 1.92
N LEU A 319 -31.37 23.17 1.48
CA LEU A 319 -30.27 22.34 0.98
C LEU A 319 -29.79 21.32 2.04
N THR A 320 -29.55 21.76 3.27
CA THR A 320 -29.04 20.92 4.37
C THR A 320 -30.07 19.96 4.96
N SER A 321 -31.36 20.35 5.01
CA SER A 321 -32.42 19.43 5.44
C SER A 321 -32.65 18.32 4.41
N LYS A 322 -32.58 18.64 3.11
CA LYS A 322 -32.61 17.64 2.02
C LYS A 322 -31.38 16.73 2.04
N ALA A 323 -30.20 17.26 2.33
CA ALA A 323 -29.00 16.45 2.48
C ALA A 323 -29.15 15.44 3.63
N ARG A 324 -29.68 15.88 4.78
CA ARG A 324 -30.02 14.98 5.90
C ARG A 324 -31.05 13.92 5.49
N GLU A 325 -32.14 14.29 4.82
CA GLU A 325 -33.21 13.35 4.38
C GLU A 325 -32.69 12.22 3.48
N TYR A 326 -31.74 12.49 2.59
CA TYR A 326 -31.24 11.48 1.63
C TYR A 326 -29.96 10.76 2.05
N PHE A 327 -29.12 11.34 2.93
CA PHE A 327 -27.77 10.83 3.19
C PHE A 327 -27.47 10.46 4.64
N GLN A 328 -28.28 10.89 5.62
CA GLN A 328 -28.07 10.57 7.03
C GLN A 328 -29.24 9.73 7.58
N ALA A 329 -28.97 8.50 8.01
CA ALA A 329 -29.95 7.72 8.76
C ALA A 329 -30.09 8.30 10.18
N ASN A 330 -31.32 8.63 10.61
CA ASN A 330 -31.58 8.91 12.02
C ASN A 330 -31.68 7.60 12.80
N ARG A 331 -31.11 7.56 14.01
CA ARG A 331 -31.20 6.44 14.96
C ARG A 331 -31.56 6.88 16.38
N SER A 332 -32.00 8.13 16.55
CA SER A 332 -32.60 8.57 17.81
C SER A 332 -33.89 7.80 18.09
N MET A 333 -34.11 7.46 19.36
CA MET A 333 -35.42 7.02 19.89
C MET A 333 -36.20 8.16 20.57
N PHE A 334 -35.61 9.36 20.61
CA PHE A 334 -36.11 10.59 21.22
C PHE A 334 -36.38 11.65 20.15
N LEU A 335 -37.45 12.42 20.33
CA LEU A 335 -37.82 13.52 19.43
C LEU A 335 -36.84 14.70 19.57
N ASN A 336 -36.48 15.33 18.45
CA ASN A 336 -35.68 16.57 18.47
C ASN A 336 -36.59 17.78 18.80
N PRO A 337 -36.36 18.56 19.87
CA PRO A 337 -37.18 19.74 20.18
C PRO A 337 -37.21 20.80 19.05
N ASP A 338 -36.14 20.92 18.26
CA ASP A 338 -35.98 21.96 17.22
C ASP A 338 -36.91 21.76 16.01
N ILE A 339 -37.48 20.56 15.84
CA ILE A 339 -38.31 20.23 14.67
C ILE A 339 -39.76 20.64 14.95
N ASN A 340 -40.24 21.69 14.28
CA ASN A 340 -41.65 22.06 14.29
C ASN A 340 -42.48 20.97 13.55
N ARG A 341 -43.51 20.44 14.21
CA ARG A 341 -44.34 19.32 13.72
C ARG A 341 -45.81 19.73 13.65
N PRO A 342 -46.36 20.01 12.46
CA PRO A 342 -47.78 20.34 12.32
C PRO A 342 -48.67 19.13 12.61
N ASN A 343 -49.87 19.39 13.13
CA ASN A 343 -50.88 18.35 13.34
C ASN A 343 -51.55 17.94 12.03
N VAL A 344 -51.62 16.62 11.82
CA VAL A 344 -52.24 15.98 10.66
C VAL A 344 -53.64 15.48 11.04
N THR A 345 -54.64 15.74 10.21
CA THR A 345 -55.98 15.17 10.34
C THR A 345 -55.99 13.70 9.88
N MET A 346 -56.51 12.81 10.71
CA MET A 346 -56.63 11.38 10.38
C MET A 346 -58.04 11.02 9.89
N GLN A 347 -58.12 9.91 9.15
CA GLN A 347 -59.39 9.45 8.57
C GLN A 347 -60.26 8.80 9.66
N MET A 348 -61.47 9.33 9.87
CA MET A 348 -62.47 8.67 10.72
C MET A 348 -62.89 7.32 10.14
N ASP A 349 -63.15 7.26 8.83
CA ASP A 349 -63.55 6.03 8.14
C ASP A 349 -62.32 5.20 7.75
N ALA A 350 -61.74 4.55 8.75
CA ALA A 350 -60.54 3.73 8.65
C ALA A 350 -60.62 2.54 9.62
N PHE A 351 -59.79 1.53 9.45
CA PHE A 351 -59.73 0.39 10.36
C PHE A 351 -58.76 0.70 11.51
N TRP A 352 -59.31 1.04 12.69
CA TRP A 352 -58.53 1.30 13.91
C TRP A 352 -58.44 0.03 14.75
N TYR A 353 -57.22 -0.35 15.15
CA TYR A 353 -56.93 -1.61 15.84
C TYR A 353 -55.93 -1.37 16.98
N GLU A 354 -56.25 -1.80 18.20
CA GLU A 354 -55.41 -1.69 19.40
C GLU A 354 -55.12 -3.11 19.91
N ASP A 355 -53.84 -3.48 20.06
CA ASP A 355 -53.40 -4.77 20.61
C ASP A 355 -52.74 -4.54 21.98
N ASN A 356 -53.16 -5.32 22.98
CA ASN A 356 -52.67 -5.19 24.35
C ASN A 356 -51.42 -6.04 24.64
N ARG A 357 -50.97 -6.88 23.69
CA ARG A 357 -49.74 -7.67 23.82
C ARG A 357 -48.52 -6.76 23.72
N ARG A 358 -47.45 -7.10 24.46
CA ARG A 358 -46.16 -6.38 24.35
C ARG A 358 -45.39 -6.75 23.08
N ILE A 359 -45.50 -7.99 22.64
CA ILE A 359 -44.82 -8.51 21.44
C ILE A 359 -45.89 -9.14 20.56
N TYR A 360 -45.91 -8.82 19.26
CA TYR A 360 -46.81 -9.42 18.28
C TYR A 360 -46.41 -9.12 16.83
N GLN A 361 -46.89 -9.97 15.92
CA GLN A 361 -46.80 -9.80 14.47
C GLN A 361 -48.20 -9.70 13.86
N ILE A 362 -48.38 -8.80 12.90
CA ILE A 362 -49.56 -8.69 12.04
C ILE A 362 -49.13 -8.92 10.60
N SER A 363 -49.60 -10.01 9.98
CA SER A 363 -49.41 -10.29 8.56
C SER A 363 -50.75 -10.24 7.82
N ARG A 364 -50.78 -9.59 6.64
CA ARG A 364 -51.94 -9.51 5.73
C ARG A 364 -51.48 -9.60 4.27
N PRO A 365 -52.19 -10.34 3.39
CA PRO A 365 -51.83 -10.45 1.97
C PRO A 365 -52.02 -9.12 1.22
N ASP A 366 -53.04 -8.36 1.60
CA ASP A 366 -53.34 -7.02 1.14
C ASP A 366 -54.19 -6.26 2.18
N ILE A 367 -54.44 -4.98 1.91
CA ILE A 367 -55.21 -4.06 2.76
C ILE A 367 -56.08 -3.19 1.84
N ASP A 368 -57.41 -3.33 1.91
CA ASP A 368 -58.35 -2.53 1.10
C ASP A 368 -58.58 -1.10 1.62
N LYS A 369 -58.46 -0.90 2.93
CA LYS A 369 -58.84 0.34 3.63
C LYS A 369 -57.74 0.79 4.59
N THR A 370 -57.53 2.09 4.73
CA THR A 370 -56.48 2.65 5.62
C THR A 370 -56.58 2.01 6.99
N THR A 371 -55.47 1.42 7.45
CA THR A 371 -55.36 0.76 8.75
C THR A 371 -54.52 1.62 9.69
N TYR A 372 -54.99 1.78 10.92
CA TYR A 372 -54.30 2.46 12.02
C TYR A 372 -54.12 1.50 13.19
N LEU A 373 -52.88 1.05 13.40
CA LEU A 373 -52.48 0.27 14.56
C LEU A 373 -52.15 1.22 15.72
N MET A 374 -52.80 1.04 16.87
CA MET A 374 -52.65 1.85 18.07
C MET A 374 -51.79 1.12 19.11
N ILE A 375 -50.74 1.80 19.60
CA ILE A 375 -49.81 1.33 20.64
C ILE A 375 -49.93 2.28 21.84
N ARG A 376 -50.37 1.76 22.97
CA ARG A 376 -50.82 2.55 24.13
C ARG A 376 -49.67 3.03 25.02
N LEU A 377 -49.70 4.30 25.40
CA LEU A 377 -48.72 4.96 26.27
C LEU A 377 -49.01 4.67 27.75
N VAL A 378 -48.44 3.57 28.26
CA VAL A 378 -48.52 3.13 29.67
C VAL A 378 -47.24 3.45 30.45
N ASN A 379 -47.32 3.46 31.79
CA ASN A 379 -46.19 3.85 32.66
C ASN A 379 -45.34 2.67 33.17
N PHE A 380 -45.62 1.44 32.75
CA PHE A 380 -44.88 0.26 33.22
C PHE A 380 -43.43 0.27 32.69
N PRO A 381 -42.41 -0.11 33.48
CA PRO A 381 -41.02 -0.16 33.03
C PRO A 381 -40.80 -1.04 31.79
N GLN A 382 -41.57 -2.13 31.67
CA GLN A 382 -41.57 -3.04 30.51
C GLN A 382 -42.13 -2.43 29.22
N ASN A 383 -42.52 -1.15 29.23
CA ASN A 383 -43.11 -0.42 28.11
C ASN A 383 -42.40 0.92 27.86
N ARG A 384 -41.14 1.07 28.28
CA ARG A 384 -40.33 2.28 28.04
C ARG A 384 -39.98 2.48 26.57
N PHE A 385 -39.76 1.38 25.84
CA PHE A 385 -39.27 1.36 24.47
C PHE A 385 -40.15 0.48 23.59
N VAL A 386 -40.29 0.86 22.32
CA VAL A 386 -40.82 -0.02 21.28
C VAL A 386 -39.94 0.02 20.02
N ALA A 387 -39.68 -1.17 19.48
CA ALA A 387 -39.25 -1.35 18.11
C ALA A 387 -40.47 -1.73 17.25
N ILE A 388 -40.65 -1.03 16.13
CA ILE A 388 -41.73 -1.26 15.17
C ILE A 388 -41.09 -1.45 13.81
N GLU A 389 -41.24 -2.63 13.23
CA GLU A 389 -40.84 -2.88 11.85
C GLU A 389 -42.06 -2.98 10.95
N SER A 390 -41.94 -2.44 9.73
CA SER A 390 -42.92 -2.64 8.66
C SER A 390 -42.29 -3.12 7.36
N VAL A 391 -42.95 -4.07 6.71
CA VAL A 391 -42.58 -4.61 5.40
C VAL A 391 -43.55 -4.10 4.34
N ASN A 392 -43.02 -3.63 3.21
CA ASN A 392 -43.74 -3.10 2.04
C ASN A 392 -44.60 -1.84 2.26
N VAL A 393 -44.63 -1.24 3.45
CA VAL A 393 -45.32 0.03 3.71
C VAL A 393 -44.69 1.18 2.90
N SER A 394 -45.47 1.73 1.98
CA SER A 394 -45.05 2.74 1.00
C SER A 394 -45.20 4.19 1.49
N ASN A 395 -46.05 4.43 2.50
CA ASN A 395 -46.30 5.74 3.11
C ASN A 395 -44.98 6.45 3.48
N ARG A 396 -44.86 7.76 3.20
CA ARG A 396 -43.72 8.57 3.71
C ARG A 396 -43.86 8.71 5.22
N ASP A 397 -44.88 9.45 5.65
CA ASP A 397 -45.32 9.54 7.03
C ASP A 397 -46.22 8.35 7.39
N TRP A 398 -45.76 7.54 8.34
CA TRP A 398 -46.39 6.26 8.69
C TRP A 398 -46.43 5.97 10.21
N ILE A 399 -45.80 6.82 11.03
CA ILE A 399 -45.81 6.72 12.50
C ILE A 399 -46.10 8.09 13.11
N PHE A 400 -47.00 8.12 14.10
CA PHE A 400 -47.61 9.34 14.64
C PHE A 400 -47.83 9.23 16.15
N GLY A 401 -47.98 10.36 16.85
CA GLY A 401 -48.40 10.43 18.25
C GLY A 401 -49.73 11.18 18.37
N CYS A 402 -50.65 10.72 19.22
CA CYS A 402 -51.98 11.32 19.33
C CYS A 402 -52.77 11.01 20.60
N ASN A 403 -53.88 11.73 20.76
CA ASN A 403 -54.90 11.48 21.79
C ASN A 403 -56.16 10.84 21.19
N ALA A 404 -56.39 9.56 21.51
CA ALA A 404 -57.58 8.80 21.13
C ALA A 404 -58.81 9.14 22.00
N LYS A 405 -59.18 10.43 22.03
CA LYS A 405 -60.33 10.97 22.78
C LYS A 405 -61.67 10.82 22.04
N TYR A 406 -61.63 10.71 20.71
CA TYR A 406 -62.83 10.66 19.88
C TYR A 406 -63.31 9.22 19.70
N THR A 407 -64.62 9.03 19.50
CA THR A 407 -65.24 7.75 19.20
C THR A 407 -65.95 7.78 17.84
N ALA A 408 -65.89 6.67 17.12
CA ALA A 408 -66.61 6.46 15.88
C ALA A 408 -67.32 5.10 15.99
N SER A 409 -68.66 5.13 16.04
CA SER A 409 -69.51 3.98 16.39
C SER A 409 -69.07 3.29 17.70
N THR A 410 -68.25 2.23 17.62
CA THR A 410 -67.85 1.39 18.75
C THR A 410 -66.36 1.49 19.11
N TYR A 411 -65.53 2.14 18.29
CA TYR A 411 -64.08 2.23 18.50
C TYR A 411 -63.61 3.65 18.81
N ARG A 412 -62.46 3.76 19.50
CA ARG A 412 -61.77 5.02 19.77
C ARG A 412 -60.85 5.35 18.60
N TYR A 413 -60.70 6.63 18.27
CA TYR A 413 -59.80 7.08 17.21
C TYR A 413 -59.17 8.44 17.55
N CYS A 414 -58.06 8.74 16.88
CA CYS A 414 -57.43 10.05 16.91
C CYS A 414 -57.92 10.91 15.74
N LYS A 415 -58.55 12.06 16.00
CA LYS A 415 -58.92 13.02 14.95
C LYS A 415 -57.71 13.80 14.42
N TYR A 416 -56.82 14.18 15.32
CA TYR A 416 -55.56 14.88 15.05
C TYR A 416 -54.39 14.07 15.58
N ALA A 417 -53.27 14.08 14.87
CA ALA A 417 -52.05 13.37 15.25
C ALA A 417 -50.80 14.09 14.72
N THR A 418 -49.69 14.01 15.46
CA THR A 418 -48.41 14.65 15.11
C THR A 418 -47.48 13.61 14.47
N SER A 419 -46.79 13.93 13.37
CA SER A 419 -45.88 12.96 12.71
C SER A 419 -44.63 12.71 13.56
N LEU A 420 -44.28 11.44 13.77
CA LEU A 420 -43.06 10.98 14.45
C LEU A 420 -42.06 10.37 13.46
N THR A 421 -42.24 10.64 12.17
CA THR A 421 -41.53 9.97 11.06
C THR A 421 -40.01 10.18 11.09
N GLU A 422 -39.51 11.19 11.81
CA GLU A 422 -38.08 11.35 12.09
C GLU A 422 -37.45 10.18 12.86
N LEU A 423 -38.24 9.48 13.70
CA LEU A 423 -37.82 8.30 14.46
C LEU A 423 -37.85 7.03 13.61
N SER A 424 -38.19 7.16 12.32
CA SER A 424 -38.19 6.06 11.36
C SER A 424 -37.05 6.17 10.35
N ARG A 425 -36.52 5.00 10.02
CA ARG A 425 -35.46 4.81 9.02
C ARG A 425 -35.82 3.61 8.14
N TRP A 426 -35.41 3.66 6.88
CA TRP A 426 -35.40 2.45 6.07
C TRP A 426 -34.31 1.51 6.61
N THR A 427 -34.55 0.20 6.54
CA THR A 427 -33.56 -0.83 6.86
C THR A 427 -33.21 -1.61 5.60
N GLY A 428 -32.01 -2.19 5.57
CA GLY A 428 -31.62 -3.09 4.50
C GLY A 428 -32.53 -4.32 4.45
N ALA A 429 -32.66 -4.91 3.26
CA ALA A 429 -33.44 -6.12 3.05
C ALA A 429 -32.79 -6.96 1.94
N ALA A 430 -32.90 -8.28 2.03
CA ALA A 430 -32.46 -9.17 0.96
C ALA A 430 -33.47 -9.12 -0.20
N THR A 431 -33.00 -9.39 -1.42
CA THR A 431 -33.85 -9.56 -2.60
C THR A 431 -34.93 -10.62 -2.33
N GLY A 432 -36.20 -10.23 -2.46
CA GLY A 432 -37.37 -11.06 -2.18
C GLY A 432 -38.14 -10.65 -0.92
N PHE A 433 -37.46 -10.17 0.14
CA PHE A 433 -38.05 -9.89 1.46
C PHE A 433 -38.75 -8.51 1.55
N GLY A 434 -39.26 -7.99 0.44
CA GLY A 434 -39.91 -6.68 0.36
C GLY A 434 -38.98 -5.50 0.66
N LYS A 435 -39.58 -4.35 1.01
CA LYS A 435 -38.85 -3.18 1.56
C LYS A 435 -39.14 -3.06 3.05
N ARG A 436 -38.11 -3.04 3.90
CA ARG A 436 -38.24 -2.96 5.36
C ARG A 436 -38.02 -1.52 5.85
N LYS A 437 -38.77 -1.12 6.87
CA LYS A 437 -38.56 0.11 7.65
C LYS A 437 -38.59 -0.23 9.14
N LEU A 438 -37.75 0.43 9.91
CA LEU A 438 -37.81 0.45 11.36
C LEU A 438 -38.33 1.82 11.84
N ALA A 439 -39.00 1.81 12.98
CA ALA A 439 -39.09 2.95 13.89
C ALA A 439 -38.74 2.48 15.31
N THR A 440 -38.00 3.29 16.05
CA THR A 440 -37.57 3.02 17.43
C THR A 440 -37.98 4.20 18.30
N VAL A 441 -38.74 3.96 19.36
CA VAL A 441 -39.42 5.05 20.10
C VAL A 441 -39.34 4.82 21.60
N HIS A 442 -38.86 5.82 22.35
CA HIS A 442 -38.89 5.83 23.82
C HIS A 442 -40.24 6.37 24.32
N LEU A 443 -41.23 5.47 24.40
CA LEU A 443 -42.63 5.75 24.73
C LEU A 443 -42.80 6.59 26.01
N HIS A 444 -42.01 6.35 27.06
CA HIS A 444 -42.07 7.12 28.30
C HIS A 444 -41.67 8.59 28.10
N SER A 445 -40.67 8.86 27.26
CA SER A 445 -40.21 10.25 26.99
C SER A 445 -41.20 11.01 26.11
N ILE A 446 -41.82 10.33 25.13
CA ILE A 446 -42.93 10.92 24.38
C ILE A 446 -44.10 11.28 25.29
N LYS A 447 -44.43 10.42 26.27
CA LYS A 447 -45.51 10.70 27.22
C LYS A 447 -45.19 11.85 28.18
N GLU A 448 -43.93 12.01 28.56
CA GLU A 448 -43.45 13.12 29.38
C GLU A 448 -43.48 14.45 28.61
N GLN A 449 -43.02 14.46 27.34
CA GLN A 449 -43.05 15.63 26.46
C GLN A 449 -44.48 16.01 26.03
N HIS A 450 -45.38 15.03 25.90
CA HIS A 450 -46.76 15.23 25.49
C HIS A 450 -47.75 14.46 26.40
N PRO A 451 -48.05 14.97 27.61
CA PRO A 451 -48.91 14.30 28.59
C PRO A 451 -50.34 14.01 28.09
N ASP A 452 -50.85 14.82 27.15
CA ASP A 452 -52.15 14.63 26.51
C ASP A 452 -52.20 13.41 25.56
N TRP A 453 -51.06 12.87 25.12
CA TRP A 453 -51.04 11.75 24.19
C TRP A 453 -51.33 10.44 24.91
N SER A 454 -52.15 9.60 24.28
CA SER A 454 -52.52 8.27 24.79
C SER A 454 -51.93 7.14 23.96
N HIS A 455 -51.59 7.40 22.68
CA HIS A 455 -51.13 6.38 21.75
C HIS A 455 -50.04 6.89 20.81
N VAL A 456 -49.10 6.00 20.48
CA VAL A 456 -48.36 6.03 19.21
C VAL A 456 -49.18 5.24 18.19
N VAL A 457 -49.28 5.73 16.96
CA VAL A 457 -50.13 5.15 15.91
C VAL A 457 -49.34 4.91 14.64
N VAL A 458 -49.43 3.69 14.14
CA VAL A 458 -48.83 3.22 12.88
C VAL A 458 -49.90 3.20 11.80
N LYS A 459 -49.66 3.94 10.71
CA LYS A 459 -50.57 4.07 9.56
C LYS A 459 -50.08 3.21 8.39
N VAL A 460 -50.98 2.40 7.83
CA VAL A 460 -50.80 1.72 6.54
C VAL A 460 -51.93 2.12 5.60
N SER A 461 -51.61 2.70 4.45
CA SER A 461 -52.58 2.99 3.39
C SER A 461 -52.91 1.75 2.55
N PRO A 462 -54.05 1.74 1.81
CA PRO A 462 -54.46 0.62 0.97
C PRO A 462 -53.37 0.14 0.01
N THR A 463 -53.23 -1.17 -0.14
CA THR A 463 -52.13 -1.81 -0.87
C THR A 463 -52.44 -3.26 -1.22
N ARG A 464 -52.18 -3.65 -2.48
CA ARG A 464 -52.26 -5.04 -2.99
C ARG A 464 -50.93 -5.81 -2.85
N ARG A 465 -50.11 -5.45 -1.86
CA ARG A 465 -48.84 -6.12 -1.54
C ARG A 465 -48.91 -6.64 -0.11
N PRO A 466 -48.31 -7.82 0.17
CA PRO A 466 -48.30 -8.37 1.52
C PRO A 466 -47.57 -7.41 2.47
N ILE A 467 -48.27 -7.07 3.56
CA ILE A 467 -47.78 -6.22 4.64
C ILE A 467 -47.54 -7.11 5.86
N ILE A 468 -46.37 -6.93 6.45
CA ILE A 468 -46.03 -7.47 7.77
C ILE A 468 -45.68 -6.29 8.66
N LEU A 469 -46.27 -6.25 9.85
CA LEU A 469 -45.89 -5.35 10.95
C LEU A 469 -45.40 -6.20 12.12
N ASN A 470 -44.19 -5.94 12.59
CA ASN A 470 -43.64 -6.56 13.80
C ASN A 470 -43.57 -5.48 14.90
N VAL A 471 -44.05 -5.77 16.11
CA VAL A 471 -44.04 -4.84 17.24
C VAL A 471 -43.46 -5.53 18.48
N ASP A 472 -42.50 -4.89 19.13
CA ASP A 472 -41.76 -5.44 20.26
C ASP A 472 -41.53 -4.35 21.34
N ILE A 473 -42.35 -4.40 22.40
CA ILE A 473 -42.46 -3.40 23.48
C ILE A 473 -41.78 -3.93 24.75
N ASN A 474 -40.72 -3.25 25.21
CA ASN A 474 -39.86 -3.70 26.31
C ASN A 474 -39.36 -2.52 27.17
N ASP A 475 -38.56 -2.85 28.19
CA ASP A 475 -37.52 -1.94 28.66
C ASP A 475 -36.35 -1.95 27.65
N HIS A 476 -35.67 -0.82 27.46
CA HIS A 476 -34.53 -0.76 26.54
C HIS A 476 -33.32 -1.54 27.09
N ALA A 477 -33.08 -1.45 28.40
CA ALA A 477 -31.96 -2.09 29.06
C ALA A 477 -31.98 -3.63 28.92
N SER A 478 -33.16 -4.26 28.92
CA SER A 478 -33.28 -5.71 28.73
C SER A 478 -33.04 -6.19 27.29
N ARG A 479 -32.92 -5.27 26.32
CA ARG A 479 -32.50 -5.58 24.93
C ARG A 479 -31.03 -5.26 24.66
N GLN A 480 -30.30 -4.68 25.62
CA GLN A 480 -28.86 -4.43 25.49
C GLN A 480 -28.05 -5.61 26.05
N ILE A 481 -27.02 -6.04 25.32
CA ILE A 481 -26.10 -7.11 25.73
C ILE A 481 -24.66 -6.62 25.57
N THR A 482 -23.93 -6.50 26.68
CA THR A 482 -22.48 -6.21 26.66
C THR A 482 -21.71 -7.48 26.29
N VAL A 483 -20.89 -7.41 25.25
CA VAL A 483 -20.20 -8.55 24.65
C VAL A 483 -18.74 -8.58 25.07
N SER A 484 -18.37 -9.56 25.88
CA SER A 484 -16.96 -9.88 26.16
C SER A 484 -16.28 -10.41 24.89
N LEU A 485 -15.36 -9.63 24.31
CA LEU A 485 -14.73 -10.00 23.04
C LEU A 485 -13.67 -11.10 23.23
N PRO A 486 -13.58 -12.07 22.29
CA PRO A 486 -12.56 -13.10 22.34
C PRO A 486 -11.16 -12.51 22.12
N SER A 487 -10.17 -13.03 22.86
CA SER A 487 -8.78 -12.60 22.75
C SER A 487 -8.19 -12.91 21.35
N ILE A 488 -7.05 -12.29 21.02
CA ILE A 488 -6.41 -12.45 19.71
C ILE A 488 -6.04 -13.93 19.44
N PHE A 489 -5.65 -14.66 20.49
CA PHE A 489 -5.27 -16.08 20.46
C PHE A 489 -6.43 -17.05 20.71
N SER A 490 -7.67 -16.57 20.82
CA SER A 490 -8.85 -17.42 20.99
C SER A 490 -9.28 -18.01 19.65
N PHE A 491 -9.29 -19.35 19.58
CA PHE A 491 -9.77 -20.12 18.43
C PHE A 491 -11.17 -20.68 18.73
N GLY A 492 -12.14 -20.43 17.84
CA GLY A 492 -13.52 -20.89 17.97
C GLY A 492 -14.55 -19.77 18.11
N LYS A 493 -15.81 -20.15 18.36
CA LYS A 493 -16.94 -19.23 18.60
C LYS A 493 -17.13 -19.03 20.11
N SER A 494 -17.14 -17.77 20.57
CA SER A 494 -17.66 -17.41 21.89
C SER A 494 -19.17 -17.19 21.81
N ILE A 495 -19.95 -17.84 22.67
CA ILE A 495 -21.42 -17.69 22.69
C ILE A 495 -21.79 -16.44 23.47
N VAL A 496 -22.47 -15.50 22.81
CA VAL A 496 -22.97 -14.24 23.40
C VAL A 496 -24.36 -14.45 23.99
N LYS A 497 -25.23 -15.19 23.28
CA LYS A 497 -26.56 -15.61 23.74
C LYS A 497 -26.87 -16.97 23.13
N ALA A 498 -27.11 -17.98 23.97
CA ALA A 498 -27.39 -19.34 23.50
C ALA A 498 -28.71 -19.43 22.71
N GLU A 499 -29.77 -18.79 23.23
CA GLU A 499 -31.06 -18.65 22.58
C GLU A 499 -31.67 -17.27 22.92
N THR A 500 -32.17 -16.54 21.92
CA THR A 500 -32.93 -15.30 22.11
C THR A 500 -34.34 -15.55 22.63
N GLU A 501 -35.00 -14.53 23.18
CA GLU A 501 -36.39 -14.68 23.61
C GLU A 501 -37.34 -14.94 22.43
N GLN A 502 -38.41 -15.69 22.69
CA GLN A 502 -39.46 -15.97 21.70
C GLN A 502 -40.15 -14.68 21.25
N GLU A 503 -40.52 -14.61 19.98
CA GLU A 503 -41.16 -13.46 19.31
C GLU A 503 -40.35 -12.15 19.30
N SER A 504 -39.17 -12.08 19.91
CA SER A 504 -38.35 -10.86 20.00
C SER A 504 -37.91 -10.34 18.62
N LEU A 505 -37.95 -9.01 18.46
CA LEU A 505 -37.58 -8.32 17.23
C LEU A 505 -36.23 -7.60 17.36
N TYR A 506 -35.95 -6.97 18.51
CA TYR A 506 -34.84 -6.02 18.65
C TYR A 506 -33.83 -6.44 19.73
N TYR A 507 -32.54 -6.47 19.38
CA TYR A 507 -31.44 -6.50 20.35
C TYR A 507 -30.34 -5.49 19.96
N GLU A 508 -29.59 -5.00 20.94
CA GLU A 508 -28.44 -4.12 20.77
C GLU A 508 -27.21 -4.72 21.47
N LEU A 509 -26.25 -5.19 20.68
CA LEU A 509 -24.97 -5.67 21.20
C LEU A 509 -24.03 -4.48 21.43
N LEU A 510 -23.46 -4.36 22.62
CA LEU A 510 -22.42 -3.39 22.95
C LEU A 510 -21.06 -4.11 22.92
N LEU A 511 -20.09 -3.58 22.20
CA LEU A 511 -18.76 -4.17 22.04
C LEU A 511 -17.69 -3.24 22.66
N PRO A 512 -17.37 -3.40 23.96
CA PRO A 512 -16.20 -2.78 24.57
C PRO A 512 -14.90 -3.17 23.88
N GLU A 513 -13.84 -2.39 24.10
CA GLU A 513 -12.47 -2.61 23.59
C GLU A 513 -12.29 -2.64 22.06
N PHE A 514 -13.36 -2.72 21.25
CA PHE A 514 -13.30 -2.70 19.79
C PHE A 514 -13.11 -1.27 19.26
N ASN A 515 -11.89 -0.77 19.38
CA ASN A 515 -11.57 0.65 19.26
C ASN A 515 -10.51 0.98 18.17
N THR A 516 -9.94 0.00 17.47
CA THR A 516 -8.82 0.23 16.52
C THR A 516 -8.97 -0.49 15.18
N LEU A 517 -8.45 0.12 14.10
CA LEU A 517 -8.55 -0.41 12.72
C LEU A 517 -8.06 -1.86 12.53
N HIS A 518 -7.05 -2.29 13.29
CA HIS A 518 -6.41 -3.59 13.10
C HIS A 518 -7.17 -4.76 13.79
N GLN A 519 -8.21 -4.46 14.57
CA GLN A 519 -9.09 -5.47 15.16
C GLN A 519 -10.11 -5.97 14.13
N ALA A 520 -10.35 -7.28 14.09
CA ALA A 520 -11.37 -7.88 13.25
C ALA A 520 -12.02 -9.11 13.92
N TYR A 521 -13.34 -9.18 13.81
CA TYR A 521 -14.19 -10.22 14.42
C TYR A 521 -15.23 -10.71 13.41
N LEU A 522 -15.83 -11.88 13.67
CA LEU A 522 -16.95 -12.43 12.92
C LEU A 522 -18.14 -12.63 13.85
N LEU A 523 -19.29 -12.03 13.51
CA LEU A 523 -20.56 -12.22 14.20
C LEU A 523 -21.44 -13.22 13.44
N TYR A 524 -21.91 -14.22 14.16
CA TYR A 524 -22.83 -15.26 13.69
C TYR A 524 -24.17 -15.07 14.38
N VAL A 525 -25.25 -15.10 13.60
CA VAL A 525 -26.62 -15.19 14.11
C VAL A 525 -27.26 -16.38 13.39
N GLU A 526 -27.44 -17.47 14.13
CA GLU A 526 -27.77 -18.79 13.60
C GLU A 526 -29.11 -19.24 14.20
N PRO A 527 -30.06 -19.76 13.39
CA PRO A 527 -31.37 -20.16 13.89
C PRO A 527 -31.25 -21.39 14.79
N THR A 528 -32.05 -21.42 15.86
CA THR A 528 -32.17 -22.57 16.77
C THR A 528 -33.04 -23.67 16.17
N ALA A 529 -33.04 -24.86 16.80
CA ALA A 529 -34.00 -25.92 16.47
C ALA A 529 -35.47 -25.56 16.79
N SER A 530 -35.70 -24.50 17.57
CA SER A 530 -37.01 -23.91 17.89
C SER A 530 -37.55 -22.99 16.78
N CYS A 531 -36.74 -22.67 15.75
CA CYS A 531 -37.14 -21.87 14.60
C CYS A 531 -38.16 -22.62 13.71
N LYS A 532 -39.39 -22.08 13.61
CA LYS A 532 -40.50 -22.71 12.86
C LYS A 532 -40.62 -22.21 11.42
N ALA A 533 -39.94 -21.12 11.06
CA ALA A 533 -40.09 -20.48 9.76
C ALA A 533 -39.18 -21.09 8.69
N THR A 534 -39.78 -21.54 7.58
CA THR A 534 -39.04 -22.02 6.40
C THR A 534 -38.30 -20.90 5.67
N GLN A 535 -38.74 -19.66 5.83
CA GLN A 535 -38.07 -18.44 5.38
C GLN A 535 -37.99 -17.45 6.54
N TYR A 536 -36.80 -16.89 6.81
CA TYR A 536 -36.57 -15.85 7.81
C TYR A 536 -35.62 -14.80 7.25
N HIS A 537 -35.66 -13.57 7.78
CA HIS A 537 -34.63 -12.57 7.49
C HIS A 537 -34.27 -11.74 8.70
N VAL A 538 -33.01 -11.90 9.15
CA VAL A 538 -32.37 -11.11 10.20
C VAL A 538 -31.55 -10.00 9.56
N SER A 539 -31.66 -8.78 10.08
CA SER A 539 -30.78 -7.64 9.73
C SER A 539 -29.78 -7.35 10.85
N ALA A 540 -28.57 -6.95 10.48
CA ALA A 540 -27.53 -6.53 11.42
C ALA A 540 -26.87 -5.22 10.96
N GLU A 541 -26.83 -4.22 11.84
CA GLU A 541 -26.24 -2.90 11.58
C GLU A 541 -25.17 -2.58 12.63
N MET A 542 -23.92 -2.44 12.20
CA MET A 542 -22.83 -1.95 13.04
C MET A 542 -22.78 -0.42 13.00
N HIS A 543 -22.87 0.19 14.17
CA HIS A 543 -22.81 1.62 14.43
C HIS A 543 -21.59 1.97 15.30
N VAL A 544 -20.87 3.02 14.92
CA VAL A 544 -19.62 3.46 15.56
C VAL A 544 -19.83 4.90 16.04
N PRO A 545 -19.93 5.15 17.36
CA PRO A 545 -20.36 6.45 17.89
C PRO A 545 -19.49 7.63 17.43
N TRP A 546 -18.16 7.53 17.61
CA TRP A 546 -17.17 8.51 17.17
C TRP A 546 -17.03 8.65 15.64
N ALA A 547 -17.73 7.82 14.86
CA ALA A 547 -17.58 7.73 13.41
C ALA A 547 -18.96 7.67 12.73
N LYS A 548 -19.76 8.73 12.96
CA LYS A 548 -21.10 8.89 12.39
C LYS A 548 -21.11 8.64 10.88
N ASN A 549 -22.07 7.82 10.42
CA ASN A 549 -22.20 7.35 9.03
C ASN A 549 -21.04 6.48 8.47
N ASN A 550 -20.08 6.03 9.29
CA ASN A 550 -19.10 5.00 8.90
C ASN A 550 -19.59 3.59 9.25
N GLU A 551 -20.82 3.29 8.82
CA GLU A 551 -21.61 2.16 9.31
C GLU A 551 -21.62 0.99 8.33
N TYR A 552 -21.83 -0.23 8.84
CA TYR A 552 -21.79 -1.46 8.05
C TYR A 552 -23.05 -2.30 8.22
N TYR A 553 -23.67 -2.68 7.10
CA TYR A 553 -24.89 -3.48 7.06
C TYR A 553 -24.61 -4.93 6.63
N HIS A 554 -25.27 -5.88 7.28
CA HIS A 554 -25.34 -7.28 6.85
C HIS A 554 -26.72 -7.86 7.12
N TYR A 555 -26.98 -9.04 6.57
CA TYR A 555 -28.23 -9.78 6.73
C TYR A 555 -27.97 -11.28 6.69
N PHE A 556 -28.79 -12.02 7.43
CA PHE A 556 -28.78 -13.48 7.50
C PHE A 556 -30.13 -14.04 7.04
N THR A 557 -30.09 -15.07 6.20
CA THR A 557 -31.24 -15.81 5.65
C THR A 557 -30.85 -17.27 5.42
N GLN A 558 -31.81 -18.14 5.09
CA GLN A 558 -31.58 -19.53 4.67
C GLN A 558 -30.42 -19.66 3.67
N LEU A 559 -30.42 -18.78 2.66
CA LEU A 559 -29.49 -18.77 1.52
C LEU A 559 -28.17 -18.02 1.83
N LYS A 560 -28.08 -17.34 2.97
CA LYS A 560 -26.91 -16.53 3.36
C LYS A 560 -26.69 -16.60 4.86
N GLN A 561 -26.02 -17.66 5.28
CA GLN A 561 -25.62 -17.93 6.66
C GLN A 561 -24.19 -17.44 6.98
N SER A 562 -23.51 -16.82 5.99
CA SER A 562 -22.17 -16.25 6.15
C SER A 562 -22.11 -15.22 7.31
N PRO A 563 -21.10 -15.25 8.19
CA PRO A 563 -20.99 -14.31 9.29
C PRO A 563 -20.87 -12.85 8.83
N MET A 564 -21.33 -11.93 9.67
CA MET A 564 -21.07 -10.50 9.50
C MET A 564 -19.62 -10.21 9.89
N LYS A 565 -18.85 -9.63 8.95
CA LYS A 565 -17.47 -9.22 9.18
C LYS A 565 -17.42 -7.90 9.93
N LEU A 566 -16.92 -7.91 11.16
CA LEU A 566 -16.75 -6.73 11.99
C LEU A 566 -15.32 -6.21 11.84
N ARG A 567 -15.20 -4.95 11.43
CA ARG A 567 -13.97 -4.16 11.27
C ARG A 567 -14.33 -2.69 11.43
N LEU A 568 -13.40 -1.88 11.94
CA LEU A 568 -13.57 -0.43 11.98
C LEU A 568 -13.11 0.22 10.67
N PHE A 569 -13.62 1.42 10.41
CA PHE A 569 -13.19 2.28 9.29
C PHE A 569 -12.39 3.49 9.75
N THR A 570 -12.42 3.80 11.04
CA THR A 570 -11.53 4.72 11.77
C THR A 570 -11.42 4.21 13.21
N SER A 571 -10.24 4.29 13.81
CA SER A 571 -9.98 4.05 15.23
C SER A 571 -10.69 5.11 16.09
N ASN A 572 -10.85 4.82 17.38
CA ASN A 572 -11.38 5.75 18.36
C ASN A 572 -10.33 6.84 18.67
N PRO A 573 -10.67 8.14 18.55
CA PRO A 573 -9.70 9.22 18.68
C PRO A 573 -9.04 9.25 20.07
N ASN A 574 -9.81 9.05 21.15
CA ASN A 574 -9.27 8.98 22.51
C ASN A 574 -8.21 7.88 22.63
N VAL A 575 -8.49 6.70 22.10
CA VAL A 575 -7.55 5.56 22.12
C VAL A 575 -6.32 5.84 21.25
N THR A 576 -6.43 6.57 20.14
CA THR A 576 -5.25 7.02 19.39
C THR A 576 -4.41 8.07 20.14
N LEU A 577 -5.01 8.80 21.09
CA LEU A 577 -4.31 9.74 21.97
C LEU A 577 -3.78 9.09 23.26
N GLY A 578 -4.14 7.84 23.55
CA GLY A 578 -3.77 7.13 24.78
C GLY A 578 -4.73 7.36 25.96
N LEU A 579 -5.91 7.90 25.69
CA LEU A 579 -7.00 8.11 26.64
C LEU A 579 -8.00 6.94 26.60
N GLU A 580 -8.75 6.76 27.70
CA GLU A 580 -9.82 5.75 27.76
C GLU A 580 -11.02 6.11 26.86
N SER A 581 -11.76 5.08 26.42
CA SER A 581 -13.00 5.26 25.68
C SER A 581 -14.21 5.10 26.59
N SER A 582 -15.02 6.15 26.71
CA SER A 582 -16.37 6.10 27.28
C SER A 582 -17.42 5.57 26.31
N GLU A 583 -17.12 5.56 25.00
CA GLU A 583 -18.02 5.10 23.94
C GLU A 583 -17.67 3.68 23.48
N ASN A 584 -18.70 2.89 23.17
CA ASN A 584 -18.57 1.51 22.73
C ASN A 584 -19.22 1.31 21.35
N VAL A 585 -18.63 0.48 20.49
CA VAL A 585 -19.24 0.08 19.22
C VAL A 585 -20.56 -0.65 19.49
N LYS A 586 -21.57 -0.41 18.66
CA LYS A 586 -22.91 -1.00 18.79
C LYS A 586 -23.25 -1.85 17.57
N ILE A 587 -24.00 -2.93 17.78
CA ILE A 587 -24.63 -3.68 16.69
C ILE A 587 -26.12 -3.83 16.99
N THR A 588 -26.96 -3.16 16.20
CA THR A 588 -28.41 -3.38 16.22
C THR A 588 -28.72 -4.64 15.43
N LEU A 589 -29.41 -5.59 16.06
CA LEU A 589 -29.98 -6.77 15.43
C LEU A 589 -31.50 -6.61 15.32
N LEU A 590 -32.03 -6.85 14.12
CA LEU A 590 -33.46 -7.04 13.88
C LEU A 590 -33.68 -8.51 13.52
N LEU A 591 -34.24 -9.26 14.46
CA LEU A 591 -34.52 -10.68 14.32
C LEU A 591 -35.81 -10.93 13.51
N ASP A 592 -36.11 -12.20 13.27
CA ASP A 592 -37.41 -12.62 12.72
C ASP A 592 -38.26 -13.22 13.86
N PRO A 593 -39.38 -12.62 14.28
CA PRO A 593 -40.18 -13.08 15.42
C PRO A 593 -40.64 -14.54 15.36
N GLN A 594 -40.68 -15.16 14.17
CA GLN A 594 -41.08 -16.57 14.00
C GLN A 594 -39.98 -17.57 14.40
N CYS A 595 -38.79 -17.09 14.81
CA CYS A 595 -37.66 -17.92 15.21
C CYS A 595 -36.88 -17.33 16.39
N THR A 596 -36.24 -18.19 17.18
CA THR A 596 -35.16 -17.81 18.11
C THR A 596 -33.79 -18.09 17.48
N TYR A 597 -32.75 -17.45 18.00
CA TYR A 597 -31.41 -17.47 17.42
C TYR A 597 -30.33 -17.67 18.48
N THR A 598 -29.26 -18.37 18.10
CA THR A 598 -27.98 -18.35 18.81
C THR A 598 -27.12 -17.22 18.26
N ILE A 599 -26.59 -16.37 19.15
CA ILE A 599 -25.70 -15.27 18.81
C ILE A 599 -24.29 -15.64 19.31
N SER A 600 -23.31 -15.66 18.41
CA SER A 600 -21.91 -15.96 18.75
C SER A 600 -20.91 -15.09 17.98
N ILE A 601 -19.72 -14.92 18.54
CA ILE A 601 -18.66 -14.05 17.99
C ILE A 601 -17.30 -14.76 18.04
N SER A 602 -16.46 -14.59 17.00
CA SER A 602 -15.09 -15.11 16.97
C SER A 602 -14.07 -14.04 16.59
N SER A 603 -12.83 -14.20 17.06
CA SER A 603 -11.68 -13.41 16.58
C SER A 603 -11.29 -13.90 15.17
N SER A 604 -10.97 -12.98 14.25
CA SER A 604 -10.62 -13.34 12.87
C SER A 604 -9.20 -12.94 12.50
N TRP A 605 -8.22 -13.79 12.83
CA TRP A 605 -6.81 -13.54 12.51
C TRP A 605 -6.59 -13.24 11.00
N TYR A 606 -7.30 -13.95 10.12
CA TYR A 606 -7.18 -13.79 8.67
C TYR A 606 -7.71 -12.42 8.18
N HIS A 607 -8.76 -11.87 8.81
CA HIS A 607 -9.20 -10.49 8.55
C HIS A 607 -8.36 -9.44 9.31
N ARG A 608 -7.72 -9.76 10.44
CA ARG A 608 -6.74 -8.86 11.09
C ARG A 608 -5.54 -8.64 10.18
N LEU A 609 -4.97 -9.70 9.60
CA LEU A 609 -3.91 -9.60 8.57
C LEU A 609 -4.35 -8.73 7.38
N ALA A 610 -5.61 -8.86 6.95
CA ALA A 610 -6.18 -8.01 5.90
C ALA A 610 -6.24 -6.53 6.30
N GLN A 611 -6.61 -6.20 7.54
CA GLN A 611 -6.59 -4.81 8.04
C GLN A 611 -5.17 -4.26 8.19
N LEU A 612 -4.20 -5.10 8.56
CA LEU A 612 -2.78 -4.70 8.63
C LEU A 612 -2.25 -4.34 7.23
N ALA A 613 -2.46 -5.20 6.23
CA ALA A 613 -2.06 -4.90 4.85
C ALA A 613 -2.78 -3.65 4.32
N ARG A 614 -4.11 -3.56 4.50
CA ARG A 614 -4.92 -2.44 3.99
C ARG A 614 -4.44 -1.06 4.44
N ASN A 615 -4.08 -0.92 5.71
CA ASN A 615 -3.81 0.38 6.32
C ASN A 615 -2.31 0.69 6.45
N TYR A 616 -1.42 -0.32 6.36
CA TYR A 616 0.02 -0.14 6.62
C TYR A 616 0.97 -0.62 5.49
N THR A 617 0.48 -1.07 4.32
CA THR A 617 1.35 -1.40 3.18
C THR A 617 2.29 -0.26 2.76
N SER A 618 1.82 1.00 2.83
CA SER A 618 2.62 2.20 2.55
C SER A 618 3.89 2.31 3.41
N VAL A 619 3.87 1.74 4.62
CA VAL A 619 4.98 1.75 5.58
C VAL A 619 6.12 0.78 5.19
N LEU A 620 5.86 -0.20 4.33
CA LEU A 620 6.90 -1.15 3.93
C LEU A 620 8.03 -0.48 3.13
N VAL A 621 7.71 0.51 2.28
CA VAL A 621 8.70 1.25 1.47
C VAL A 621 9.75 1.99 2.32
N PRO A 622 9.38 2.88 3.28
CA PRO A 622 10.36 3.55 4.12
C PRO A 622 11.10 2.58 5.05
N TYR A 623 10.44 1.50 5.51
CA TYR A 623 11.09 0.51 6.36
C TYR A 623 12.16 -0.29 5.58
N VAL A 624 11.89 -0.68 4.33
CA VAL A 624 12.90 -1.28 3.44
C VAL A 624 14.09 -0.33 3.27
N ALA A 625 13.85 0.96 2.96
CA ALA A 625 14.92 1.94 2.78
C ALA A 625 15.75 2.16 4.06
N ALA A 626 15.13 2.22 5.23
CA ALA A 626 15.84 2.32 6.51
C ALA A 626 16.69 1.06 6.79
N ILE A 627 16.19 -0.13 6.46
CA ILE A 627 16.96 -1.38 6.60
C ILE A 627 18.15 -1.40 5.64
N VAL A 628 18.03 -0.86 4.41
CA VAL A 628 19.18 -0.67 3.50
C VAL A 628 20.24 0.25 4.11
N LEU A 629 19.86 1.35 4.78
CA LEU A 629 20.83 2.20 5.49
C LEU A 629 21.49 1.50 6.69
N LEU A 630 20.76 0.64 7.43
CA LEU A 630 21.33 -0.17 8.51
C LEU A 630 22.27 -1.27 7.99
N ALA A 631 21.96 -1.88 6.85
CA ALA A 631 22.85 -2.81 6.17
C ALA A 631 24.13 -2.09 5.69
N ALA A 632 24.00 -0.91 5.07
CA ALA A 632 25.13 -0.09 4.65
C ALA A 632 26.03 0.32 5.84
N ARG A 633 25.42 0.63 6.99
CA ARG A 633 26.15 0.90 8.23
C ARG A 633 26.99 -0.30 8.68
N SER A 634 26.40 -1.49 8.69
CA SER A 634 27.12 -2.72 9.08
C SER A 634 28.26 -3.03 8.10
N SER A 635 28.06 -2.83 6.80
CA SER A 635 29.13 -2.98 5.80
C SER A 635 30.28 -1.98 6.03
N ILE A 636 29.98 -0.73 6.35
CA ILE A 636 31.00 0.30 6.63
C ILE A 636 31.78 0.02 7.93
N LEU A 637 31.11 -0.44 8.99
CA LEU A 637 31.80 -0.82 10.23
C LEU A 637 32.73 -2.01 10.00
N HIS A 638 32.26 -3.04 9.29
CA HIS A 638 33.08 -4.21 8.95
C HIS A 638 34.27 -3.86 8.04
N LEU A 639 34.09 -2.93 7.09
CA LEU A 639 35.17 -2.42 6.25
C LEU A 639 36.24 -1.68 7.06
N ARG A 640 35.88 -1.00 8.16
CA ARG A 640 36.83 -0.40 9.11
C ARG A 640 37.54 -1.46 9.95
N GLU A 641 36.79 -2.41 10.51
CA GLU A 641 37.27 -3.39 11.49
C GLU A 641 38.09 -4.54 10.88
N HIS A 642 37.76 -4.94 9.65
CA HIS A 642 38.34 -6.12 8.97
C HIS A 642 38.87 -5.83 7.56
N GLY A 643 38.73 -4.61 7.04
CA GLY A 643 39.19 -4.26 5.69
C GLY A 643 38.32 -4.79 4.55
N THR A 644 37.27 -5.57 4.84
CA THR A 644 36.42 -6.26 3.86
C THR A 644 34.94 -5.87 3.95
N CYS A 645 34.22 -5.95 2.83
CA CYS A 645 32.79 -5.64 2.72
C CYS A 645 31.90 -6.89 2.86
N LEU A 646 30.72 -6.69 3.46
CA LEU A 646 30.06 -7.74 4.26
C LEU A 646 29.06 -8.66 3.52
N SER A 647 28.94 -8.59 2.19
CA SER A 647 27.84 -9.18 1.38
C SER A 647 26.44 -8.67 1.76
N ILE A 648 25.47 -8.68 0.85
CA ILE A 648 24.11 -8.24 1.21
C ILE A 648 23.49 -9.18 2.26
N HIS A 649 23.70 -10.49 2.14
CA HIS A 649 23.15 -11.46 3.08
C HIS A 649 23.76 -11.32 4.47
N GLY A 650 25.09 -11.17 4.56
CA GLY A 650 25.79 -10.89 5.82
C GLY A 650 25.37 -9.55 6.45
N ALA A 651 25.22 -8.51 5.65
CA ALA A 651 24.78 -7.20 6.13
C ALA A 651 23.33 -7.24 6.68
N LEU A 652 22.40 -7.93 6.01
CA LEU A 652 21.02 -8.15 6.48
C LEU A 652 20.93 -9.13 7.68
N MET A 653 21.95 -9.97 7.90
CA MET A 653 22.08 -10.87 9.05
C MET A 653 22.72 -10.19 10.29
N SER A 654 23.30 -9.00 10.13
CA SER A 654 24.05 -8.29 11.17
C SER A 654 23.20 -7.91 12.39
N ASP A 655 23.81 -7.83 13.57
CA ASP A 655 23.11 -7.43 14.79
C ASP A 655 22.56 -5.98 14.73
N GLY A 656 23.18 -5.10 13.93
CA GLY A 656 22.73 -3.72 13.70
C GLY A 656 21.43 -3.60 12.89
N VAL A 657 21.03 -4.64 12.14
CA VAL A 657 19.77 -4.71 11.36
C VAL A 657 18.60 -5.27 12.20
N LYS A 658 18.86 -5.85 13.37
CA LYS A 658 17.82 -6.48 14.21
C LYS A 658 16.94 -5.40 14.87
N PRO A 659 15.61 -5.60 14.97
CA PRO A 659 14.65 -4.54 15.28
C PRO A 659 14.88 -3.89 16.65
N TYR A 660 15.38 -4.63 17.64
CA TYR A 660 15.69 -4.05 18.94
C TYR A 660 16.73 -2.92 18.87
N TYR A 661 17.60 -2.90 17.84
CA TYR A 661 18.68 -1.93 17.72
C TYR A 661 18.22 -0.57 17.17
N ALA A 662 17.31 -0.56 16.18
CA ALA A 662 16.84 0.69 15.55
C ALA A 662 15.38 1.07 15.90
N LEU A 663 14.49 0.08 16.02
CA LEU A 663 13.05 0.31 16.18
C LEU A 663 12.70 0.88 17.57
N VAL A 664 13.51 0.60 18.59
CA VAL A 664 13.37 1.19 19.94
C VAL A 664 13.61 2.69 19.88
N PHE A 665 14.73 3.13 19.27
CA PHE A 665 15.03 4.55 19.10
C PHE A 665 14.03 5.23 18.16
N ALA A 666 13.54 4.56 17.11
CA ALA A 666 12.50 5.11 16.24
C ALA A 666 11.18 5.38 16.98
N ARG A 667 10.73 4.46 17.84
CA ARG A 667 9.54 4.67 18.69
C ARG A 667 9.78 5.79 19.72
N LEU A 668 10.94 5.81 20.38
CA LEU A 668 11.29 6.88 21.32
C LEU A 668 11.37 8.25 20.63
N ALA A 669 11.95 8.33 19.43
CA ALA A 669 12.03 9.55 18.63
C ALA A 669 10.65 10.04 18.17
N ALA A 670 9.75 9.13 17.76
CA ALA A 670 8.37 9.47 17.43
C ALA A 670 7.60 10.00 18.65
N ILE A 671 7.73 9.36 19.82
CA ILE A 671 7.12 9.83 21.07
C ILE A 671 7.69 11.20 21.48
N ALA A 672 9.01 11.36 21.47
CA ALA A 672 9.66 12.62 21.81
C ALA A 672 9.28 13.75 20.84
N SER A 673 9.13 13.43 19.55
CA SER A 673 8.67 14.40 18.54
C SER A 673 7.24 14.88 18.83
N MET A 674 6.31 14.00 19.20
CA MET A 674 4.94 14.40 19.56
C MET A 674 4.88 15.17 20.89
N SER A 675 5.73 14.83 21.87
CA SER A 675 5.71 15.41 23.22
C SER A 675 6.44 16.75 23.36
N ILE A 676 7.42 17.07 22.50
CA ILE A 676 8.19 18.32 22.55
C ILE A 676 7.54 19.35 21.61
N PRO A 677 7.00 20.48 22.09
CA PRO A 677 6.16 21.38 21.27
C PRO A 677 6.77 21.82 19.93
N LEU A 678 8.07 22.14 19.90
CA LEU A 678 8.77 22.54 18.67
C LEU A 678 8.86 21.40 17.65
N LEU A 679 9.15 20.17 18.10
CA LEU A 679 9.20 19.00 17.24
C LEU A 679 7.80 18.53 16.85
N SER A 680 6.81 18.74 17.72
CA SER A 680 5.43 18.34 17.49
C SER A 680 4.83 19.17 16.36
N PHE A 681 5.07 20.49 16.36
CA PHE A 681 4.72 21.36 15.23
C PHE A 681 5.34 20.89 13.90
N ILE A 682 6.61 20.46 13.90
CA ILE A 682 7.27 19.91 12.70
C ILE A 682 6.60 18.58 12.29
N TYR A 683 6.34 17.70 13.25
CA TYR A 683 5.78 16.37 13.04
C TYR A 683 4.31 16.41 12.58
N GLU A 684 3.50 17.34 13.09
CA GLU A 684 2.15 17.65 12.60
C GLU A 684 2.19 18.21 11.17
N ASN A 685 3.09 19.16 10.88
CA ASN A 685 3.29 19.71 9.53
C ASN A 685 3.84 18.70 8.49
N VAL A 686 4.42 17.59 8.95
CA VAL A 686 4.83 16.46 8.11
C VAL A 686 3.71 15.42 8.02
N SER A 687 2.90 15.24 9.08
CA SER A 687 1.85 14.22 9.16
C SER A 687 0.45 14.61 8.75
N GLY A 688 0.16 15.90 8.53
CA GLY A 688 -1.19 16.35 8.16
C GLY A 688 -2.25 15.91 9.19
N ASN A 689 -1.84 15.79 10.46
CA ASN A 689 -2.64 15.29 11.58
C ASN A 689 -3.28 13.90 11.34
N ASN A 690 -2.57 13.02 10.62
CA ASN A 690 -2.93 11.63 10.35
C ASN A 690 -2.85 10.74 11.62
N GLN A 691 -3.86 10.84 12.48
CA GLN A 691 -3.92 10.16 13.79
C GLN A 691 -3.68 8.64 13.74
N GLU A 692 -4.08 7.96 12.65
CA GLU A 692 -3.85 6.52 12.49
C GLU A 692 -2.36 6.18 12.32
N MET A 693 -1.62 6.97 11.52
CA MET A 693 -0.16 6.80 11.41
C MET A 693 0.56 7.22 12.70
N GLN A 694 0.07 8.27 13.38
CA GLN A 694 0.60 8.66 14.68
C GLN A 694 0.38 7.58 15.75
N TYR A 695 -0.75 6.87 15.73
CA TYR A 695 -1.00 5.70 16.59
C TYR A 695 -0.08 4.54 16.19
N PHE A 696 0.01 4.24 14.89
CA PHE A 696 0.87 3.17 14.37
C PHE A 696 2.32 3.30 14.85
N THR A 697 2.97 4.47 14.69
CA THR A 697 4.38 4.66 15.07
C THR A 697 4.64 4.49 16.57
N ARG A 698 3.65 4.78 17.43
CA ARG A 698 3.71 4.54 18.88
C ARG A 698 3.39 3.10 19.27
N SER A 699 2.55 2.40 18.50
CA SER A 699 2.10 1.04 18.78
C SER A 699 3.21 -0.02 18.73
N LEU A 700 2.88 -1.28 19.03
CA LEU A 700 3.74 -2.45 18.79
C LEU A 700 3.61 -3.01 17.36
N ILE A 701 2.69 -2.49 16.53
CA ILE A 701 2.42 -2.97 15.16
C ILE A 701 3.60 -2.65 14.21
N VAL A 702 4.45 -1.69 14.59
CA VAL A 702 5.72 -1.40 13.91
C VAL A 702 6.65 -2.62 13.80
N LEU A 703 6.61 -3.57 14.75
CA LEU A 703 7.46 -4.77 14.71
C LEU A 703 7.05 -5.73 13.59
N PRO A 704 5.77 -6.19 13.48
CA PRO A 704 5.29 -6.90 12.30
C PRO A 704 5.61 -6.21 10.96
N ALA A 705 5.48 -4.89 10.88
CA ALA A 705 5.81 -4.14 9.67
C ALA A 705 7.31 -4.18 9.34
N TYR A 706 8.19 -3.99 10.35
CA TYR A 706 9.64 -4.10 10.19
C TYR A 706 10.08 -5.50 9.78
N MET A 707 9.52 -6.54 10.40
CA MET A 707 9.81 -7.93 10.03
C MET A 707 9.34 -8.27 8.61
N THR A 708 8.18 -7.74 8.19
CA THR A 708 7.70 -7.88 6.80
C THR A 708 8.63 -7.16 5.83
N ALA A 709 9.05 -5.93 6.13
CA ALA A 709 9.97 -5.16 5.29
C ALA A 709 11.35 -5.86 5.15
N LEU A 710 11.88 -6.40 6.23
CA LEU A 710 13.12 -7.19 6.22
C LEU A 710 12.98 -8.45 5.36
N GLY A 711 11.90 -9.21 5.51
CA GLY A 711 11.66 -10.42 4.70
C GLY A 711 11.50 -10.09 3.21
N VAL A 712 10.79 -9.01 2.88
CA VAL A 712 10.68 -8.48 1.51
C VAL A 712 12.05 -8.09 0.95
N LEU A 713 12.90 -7.42 1.73
CA LEU A 713 14.24 -7.02 1.29
C LEU A 713 15.18 -8.23 1.12
N ASN A 714 15.08 -9.27 1.95
CA ASN A 714 15.83 -10.53 1.72
C ASN A 714 15.42 -11.21 0.41
N ILE A 715 14.11 -11.29 0.13
CA ILE A 715 13.59 -11.85 -1.12
C ILE A 715 14.04 -10.99 -2.32
N ALA A 716 13.97 -9.67 -2.19
CA ALA A 716 14.42 -8.74 -3.23
C ALA A 716 15.94 -8.84 -3.48
N ALA A 717 16.76 -8.94 -2.43
CA ALA A 717 18.21 -9.10 -2.53
C ALA A 717 18.58 -10.42 -3.24
N ALA A 718 17.97 -11.54 -2.83
CA ALA A 718 18.14 -12.83 -3.48
C ALA A 718 17.70 -12.78 -4.95
N ALA A 719 16.57 -12.13 -5.25
CA ALA A 719 16.11 -11.93 -6.62
C ALA A 719 17.04 -11.03 -7.45
N THR A 720 17.63 -9.98 -6.89
CA THR A 720 18.60 -9.14 -7.62
C THR A 720 19.88 -9.89 -7.95
N ILE A 721 20.41 -10.70 -7.02
CA ILE A 721 21.59 -11.54 -7.28
C ILE A 721 21.26 -12.59 -8.34
N LEU A 722 20.10 -13.25 -8.24
CA LEU A 722 19.64 -14.23 -9.23
C LEU A 722 19.48 -13.61 -10.63
N VAL A 723 18.89 -12.40 -10.71
CA VAL A 723 18.76 -11.65 -11.97
C VAL A 723 20.14 -11.26 -12.51
N MET A 724 21.07 -10.80 -11.68
CA MET A 724 22.43 -10.45 -12.13
C MET A 724 23.15 -11.66 -12.72
N VAL A 725 23.16 -12.79 -12.01
CA VAL A 725 23.81 -14.05 -12.44
C VAL A 725 23.21 -14.62 -13.73
N PHE A 726 21.91 -14.49 -13.98
CA PHE A 726 21.32 -14.86 -15.27
C PHE A 726 21.44 -13.77 -16.34
N SER A 727 21.61 -12.51 -15.96
CA SER A 727 21.64 -11.39 -16.90
C SER A 727 22.94 -11.28 -17.67
N SER A 728 24.09 -11.75 -17.17
CA SER A 728 25.33 -11.88 -17.95
C SER A 728 25.08 -12.74 -19.20
N GLN A 729 24.64 -13.99 -18.97
CA GLN A 729 24.34 -14.96 -20.02
C GLN A 729 23.19 -14.54 -20.97
N LEU A 730 22.30 -13.64 -20.53
CA LEU A 730 21.15 -13.17 -21.32
C LEU A 730 21.35 -11.78 -21.96
N ALA A 731 22.21 -10.91 -21.42
CA ALA A 731 22.44 -9.56 -21.94
C ALA A 731 22.98 -9.63 -23.37
N HIS A 732 24.01 -10.44 -23.60
CA HIS A 732 24.59 -10.73 -24.92
C HIS A 732 23.58 -11.30 -25.93
N ARG A 733 22.44 -11.85 -25.49
CA ARG A 733 21.44 -12.50 -26.38
C ARG A 733 20.12 -11.75 -26.55
N LEU A 734 19.69 -10.93 -25.58
CA LEU A 734 18.38 -10.28 -25.58
C LEU A 734 18.42 -8.77 -25.82
N LEU A 735 19.34 -8.01 -25.19
CA LEU A 735 19.43 -6.56 -25.42
C LEU A 735 19.72 -6.26 -26.89
N PHE A 736 20.64 -7.01 -27.48
CA PHE A 736 21.03 -6.97 -28.90
C PHE A 736 19.90 -7.34 -29.88
N LYS A 737 18.87 -8.09 -29.45
CA LYS A 737 17.73 -8.48 -30.31
C LYS A 737 16.50 -7.57 -30.19
N ILE A 738 16.36 -6.83 -29.10
CA ILE A 738 15.14 -6.06 -28.80
C ILE A 738 15.35 -4.55 -29.00
N VAL A 739 16.52 -4.01 -28.64
CA VAL A 739 16.77 -2.55 -28.70
C VAL A 739 17.21 -2.10 -30.11
N TRP A 740 18.07 -2.87 -30.78
CA TRP A 740 18.54 -2.55 -32.13
C TRP A 740 18.03 -3.58 -33.16
N ARG A 741 16.98 -3.21 -33.90
CA ARG A 741 16.39 -4.07 -34.94
C ARG A 741 17.15 -4.03 -36.28
N GLY A 742 18.46 -3.80 -36.23
CA GLY A 742 19.36 -3.71 -37.38
C GLY A 742 20.83 -3.59 -36.96
N ASN A 743 21.66 -4.50 -37.50
CA ASN A 743 23.11 -4.59 -37.35
C ASN A 743 23.67 -4.75 -35.91
N SER A 744 23.90 -5.99 -35.49
CA SER A 744 24.43 -6.36 -34.16
C SER A 744 25.77 -5.70 -33.84
N GLY A 745 26.70 -5.68 -34.79
CA GLY A 745 28.06 -5.14 -34.58
C GLY A 745 28.12 -3.65 -34.25
N LEU A 746 27.05 -2.87 -34.49
CA LEU A 746 26.98 -1.49 -34.00
C LEU A 746 26.63 -1.44 -32.51
N ALA A 747 25.67 -2.25 -32.06
CA ALA A 747 25.30 -2.33 -30.64
C ALA A 747 26.46 -2.87 -29.79
N GLU A 748 27.27 -3.77 -30.34
CA GLU A 748 28.45 -4.36 -29.68
C GLU A 748 29.58 -3.33 -29.51
N ARG A 749 29.79 -2.49 -30.53
CA ARG A 749 30.67 -1.30 -30.47
C ARG A 749 30.15 -0.21 -29.54
N VAL A 750 28.83 -0.06 -29.38
CA VAL A 750 28.21 0.86 -28.40
C VAL A 750 28.36 0.31 -26.98
N ALA A 751 28.15 -0.98 -26.75
CA ALA A 751 28.32 -1.60 -25.44
C ALA A 751 29.79 -1.54 -24.96
N SER A 752 30.73 -1.94 -25.80
CA SER A 752 32.18 -1.83 -25.52
C SER A 752 32.67 -0.38 -25.44
N GLY A 753 32.04 0.55 -26.17
CA GLY A 753 32.28 1.99 -26.05
C GLY A 753 31.82 2.57 -24.71
N LEU A 754 30.61 2.19 -24.25
CA LEU A 754 30.07 2.56 -22.94
C LEU A 754 30.91 1.99 -21.78
N GLN A 755 31.37 0.74 -21.90
CA GLN A 755 32.26 0.11 -20.92
C GLN A 755 33.57 0.88 -20.71
N LYS A 756 34.12 1.51 -21.76
CA LYS A 756 35.40 2.25 -21.67
C LYS A 756 35.27 3.66 -21.09
N ILE A 757 34.06 4.21 -20.92
CA ILE A 757 33.87 5.57 -20.38
C ILE A 757 32.60 5.69 -19.51
N PRO A 758 32.53 5.08 -18.30
CA PRO A 758 31.38 5.25 -17.40
C PRO A 758 31.13 6.74 -17.03
N MET A 759 32.19 7.54 -16.98
CA MET A 759 32.13 9.00 -16.78
C MET A 759 31.28 9.72 -17.85
N LEU A 760 31.30 9.25 -19.11
CA LEU A 760 30.49 9.83 -20.19
C LEU A 760 28.99 9.58 -19.96
N VAL A 761 28.64 8.41 -19.41
CA VAL A 761 27.27 8.08 -19.02
C VAL A 761 26.82 8.99 -17.88
N SER A 762 27.64 9.17 -16.84
CA SER A 762 27.34 10.09 -15.74
C SER A 762 27.13 11.54 -16.21
N VAL A 763 27.97 12.04 -17.12
CA VAL A 763 27.81 13.37 -17.73
C VAL A 763 26.51 13.46 -18.55
N ALA A 764 26.17 12.43 -19.34
CA ALA A 764 24.93 12.38 -20.09
C ALA A 764 23.69 12.35 -19.16
N LEU A 765 23.76 11.63 -18.03
CA LEU A 765 22.71 11.59 -17.00
C LEU A 765 22.52 12.97 -16.34
N VAL A 766 23.60 13.67 -15.97
CA VAL A 766 23.54 15.04 -15.45
C VAL A 766 22.89 15.99 -16.46
N ALA A 767 23.26 15.89 -17.75
CA ALA A 767 22.67 16.70 -18.82
C ALA A 767 21.19 16.36 -19.10
N ALA A 768 20.78 15.10 -18.91
CA ALA A 768 19.41 14.65 -19.15
C ALA A 768 18.39 15.21 -18.14
N VAL A 769 18.79 15.48 -16.89
CA VAL A 769 17.90 15.98 -15.82
C VAL A 769 17.14 17.27 -16.23
N PRO A 770 17.80 18.39 -16.60
CA PRO A 770 17.10 19.62 -17.02
C PRO A 770 16.39 19.50 -18.38
N LEU A 771 16.76 18.52 -19.21
CA LEU A 771 16.17 18.29 -20.54
C LEU A 771 14.92 17.39 -20.51
N SER A 772 14.66 16.69 -19.39
CA SER A 772 13.57 15.71 -19.26
C SER A 772 12.91 15.73 -17.88
N CYS A 773 13.32 14.85 -16.97
CA CYS A 773 13.05 14.89 -15.54
C CYS A 773 14.09 14.06 -14.76
N GLY A 774 14.34 14.40 -13.50
CA GLY A 774 15.27 13.69 -12.61
C GLY A 774 15.01 12.19 -12.52
N ALA A 775 13.73 11.78 -12.50
CA ALA A 775 13.31 10.38 -12.44
C ALA A 775 13.68 9.56 -13.68
N ALA A 776 13.82 10.20 -14.86
CA ALA A 776 14.30 9.52 -16.06
C ALA A 776 15.81 9.23 -15.95
N SER A 777 16.57 10.20 -15.42
CA SER A 777 17.99 9.99 -15.09
C SER A 777 18.18 8.92 -14.01
N LEU A 778 17.37 8.94 -12.95
CA LEU A 778 17.42 7.91 -11.89
C LEU A 778 17.20 6.49 -12.44
N VAL A 779 16.22 6.29 -13.32
CA VAL A 779 15.94 4.97 -13.92
C VAL A 779 17.01 4.57 -14.96
N ALA A 780 17.48 5.52 -15.78
CA ALA A 780 18.57 5.24 -16.73
C ALA A 780 19.88 4.89 -16.01
N GLY A 781 20.23 5.63 -14.96
CA GLY A 781 21.37 5.34 -14.10
C GLY A 781 21.21 4.04 -13.31
N ALA A 782 20.00 3.70 -12.86
CA ALA A 782 19.73 2.40 -12.23
C ALA A 782 19.95 1.24 -13.20
N ALA A 783 19.51 1.36 -14.46
CA ALA A 783 19.73 0.36 -15.49
C ALA A 783 21.23 0.21 -15.85
N PHE A 784 21.97 1.32 -15.95
CA PHE A 784 23.42 1.27 -16.18
C PHE A 784 24.19 0.69 -14.99
N TYR A 785 23.82 1.04 -13.76
CA TYR A 785 24.44 0.51 -12.55
C TYR A 785 24.16 -1.01 -12.40
N ALA A 786 22.95 -1.47 -12.73
CA ALA A 786 22.66 -2.90 -12.82
C ALA A 786 23.53 -3.61 -13.86
N PHE A 787 23.73 -3.02 -15.05
CA PHE A 787 24.63 -3.55 -16.08
C PHE A 787 26.09 -3.64 -15.62
N MET A 788 26.62 -2.58 -14.98
CA MET A 788 27.96 -2.58 -14.38
C MET A 788 28.12 -3.71 -13.36
N LEU A 789 27.15 -3.87 -12.45
CA LEU A 789 27.17 -4.92 -11.43
C LEU A 789 27.06 -6.34 -12.01
N SER A 790 26.22 -6.55 -13.02
CA SER A 790 26.15 -7.83 -13.73
C SER A 790 27.48 -8.18 -14.40
N LYS A 791 28.18 -7.18 -14.97
CA LYS A 791 29.51 -7.40 -15.55
C LYS A 791 30.57 -7.73 -14.49
N MET A 792 30.61 -7.02 -13.36
CA MET A 792 31.53 -7.35 -12.25
C MET A 792 31.30 -8.78 -11.73
N TYR A 793 30.03 -9.20 -11.63
CA TYR A 793 29.67 -10.58 -11.28
C TYR A 793 30.06 -11.60 -12.37
N GLU A 794 30.07 -11.21 -13.64
CA GLU A 794 30.50 -12.05 -14.76
C GLU A 794 32.02 -12.28 -14.72
N GLU A 795 32.81 -11.21 -14.61
CA GLU A 795 34.27 -11.26 -14.51
C GLU A 795 34.72 -12.10 -13.28
N TYR A 796 34.09 -11.89 -12.10
CA TYR A 796 34.33 -12.70 -10.91
C TYR A 796 33.93 -14.18 -11.07
N LEU A 797 32.80 -14.48 -11.71
CA LEU A 797 32.38 -15.87 -11.95
C LEU A 797 33.29 -16.58 -12.96
N GLU A 798 33.78 -15.87 -13.98
CA GLU A 798 34.76 -16.39 -14.93
C GLU A 798 36.08 -16.70 -14.24
N ASP A 799 36.66 -15.76 -13.48
CA ASP A 799 37.94 -16.01 -12.79
C ASP A 799 37.80 -17.05 -11.67
N TYR A 800 36.66 -17.13 -10.96
CA TYR A 800 36.35 -18.25 -10.06
C TYR A 800 36.31 -19.60 -10.80
N VAL A 801 35.69 -19.67 -11.98
CA VAL A 801 35.66 -20.90 -12.80
C VAL A 801 37.04 -21.24 -13.33
N TYR A 802 37.85 -20.27 -13.77
CA TYR A 802 39.23 -20.51 -14.20
C TYR A 802 40.12 -20.98 -13.04
N LYS A 803 39.98 -20.40 -11.85
CA LYS A 803 40.67 -20.86 -10.62
C LYS A 803 40.22 -22.27 -10.23
N PHE A 804 38.93 -22.59 -10.29
CA PHE A 804 38.40 -23.95 -10.04
C PHE A 804 38.92 -24.98 -11.06
N MET A 805 38.91 -24.63 -12.35
CA MET A 805 39.46 -25.46 -13.43
C MET A 805 40.99 -25.64 -13.28
N ALA A 806 41.73 -24.60 -12.89
CA ALA A 806 43.16 -24.71 -12.59
C ALA A 806 43.43 -25.61 -11.38
N LYS A 807 42.58 -25.56 -10.34
CA LYS A 807 42.68 -26.41 -9.14
C LYS A 807 42.36 -27.88 -9.44
N ILE A 808 41.40 -28.15 -10.34
CA ILE A 808 41.15 -29.51 -10.87
C ILE A 808 42.32 -29.98 -11.74
N ALA A 809 42.77 -29.14 -12.68
CA ALA A 809 43.86 -29.46 -13.59
C ALA A 809 45.19 -29.68 -12.86
N SER A 810 45.49 -28.91 -11.80
CA SER A 810 46.65 -29.14 -10.91
C SER A 810 46.55 -30.48 -10.19
N LYS A 811 45.38 -30.80 -9.61
CA LYS A 811 45.15 -32.11 -8.97
C LYS A 811 45.29 -33.27 -9.96
N MET A 812 44.74 -33.14 -11.17
CA MET A 812 44.92 -34.14 -12.23
C MET A 812 46.39 -34.24 -12.67
N CYS A 813 47.07 -33.12 -12.90
CA CYS A 813 48.49 -33.05 -13.25
C CYS A 813 49.36 -33.77 -12.21
N ARG A 814 49.11 -33.54 -10.91
CA ARG A 814 49.81 -34.22 -9.81
C ARG A 814 49.48 -35.72 -9.73
N VAL A 815 48.23 -36.14 -9.99
CA VAL A 815 47.83 -37.56 -10.06
C VAL A 815 48.40 -38.28 -11.30
N PHE A 816 48.61 -37.58 -12.42
CA PHE A 816 49.32 -38.12 -13.58
C PHE A 816 50.84 -38.18 -13.33
N GLN A 817 51.42 -37.17 -12.67
CA GLN A 817 52.84 -37.18 -12.28
C GLN A 817 53.18 -38.31 -11.29
N THR A 818 52.34 -38.60 -10.29
CA THR A 818 52.59 -39.76 -9.40
C THR A 818 52.60 -41.06 -10.20
N LYS A 819 51.60 -41.27 -11.07
CA LYS A 819 51.61 -42.41 -12.02
C LYS A 819 52.85 -42.45 -12.91
N THR A 820 53.41 -41.30 -13.34
CA THR A 820 54.65 -41.31 -14.13
C THR A 820 55.91 -41.57 -13.30
N LYS A 821 55.92 -41.22 -12.01
CA LYS A 821 57.01 -41.56 -11.08
C LYS A 821 56.99 -43.03 -10.67
N ASP A 822 55.81 -43.61 -10.45
CA ASP A 822 55.65 -45.04 -10.20
C ASP A 822 56.11 -45.88 -11.41
N VAL A 823 55.80 -45.42 -12.64
CA VAL A 823 56.32 -46.04 -13.88
C VAL A 823 57.84 -45.91 -13.99
N LYS A 824 58.43 -44.72 -13.75
CA LYS A 824 59.89 -44.51 -13.86
C LYS A 824 60.72 -45.26 -12.81
N ASN A 825 60.16 -45.65 -11.68
CA ASN A 825 60.84 -46.49 -10.68
C ASN A 825 60.77 -48.00 -10.98
N THR A 826 60.05 -48.43 -12.02
CA THR A 826 59.73 -49.85 -12.26
C THR A 826 60.38 -50.43 -13.54
N GLU A 827 61.33 -49.73 -14.16
CA GLU A 827 62.06 -50.19 -15.36
C GLU A 827 63.57 -50.48 -15.14
N ILE A 828 63.94 -51.04 -13.97
CA ILE A 828 65.20 -51.80 -13.82
C ILE A 828 64.94 -53.17 -13.16
N SER A 829 64.06 -53.98 -13.75
CA SER A 829 64.12 -55.44 -13.68
C SER A 829 63.22 -56.11 -14.72
N VAL A 830 63.84 -56.80 -15.70
CA VAL A 830 63.16 -57.63 -16.70
C VAL A 830 63.60 -59.10 -16.51
N ILE A 831 62.85 -60.05 -17.08
CA ILE A 831 63.17 -61.51 -17.19
C ILE A 831 62.74 -62.32 -15.94
N LYS A 832 61.47 -62.75 -15.83
CA LYS A 832 61.01 -64.02 -16.44
C LYS A 832 59.48 -64.19 -16.59
N THR A 833 59.05 -64.22 -17.84
CA THR A 833 58.14 -65.22 -18.47
C THR A 833 56.82 -65.65 -17.80
N ASN A 834 55.74 -65.32 -18.54
CA ASN A 834 54.48 -66.07 -18.77
C ASN A 834 53.23 -65.54 -18.07
N SER A 835 52.07 -65.26 -18.70
CA SER A 835 51.60 -65.05 -20.09
C SER A 835 50.10 -65.38 -20.08
N VAL A 836 49.21 -64.50 -20.56
CA VAL A 836 47.99 -64.85 -21.33
C VAL A 836 47.24 -63.58 -21.80
N GLU A 837 46.85 -63.61 -23.08
CA GLU A 837 45.79 -62.85 -23.80
C GLU A 837 45.78 -61.31 -23.99
N SER A 838 45.20 -60.96 -25.15
CA SER A 838 44.61 -59.68 -25.58
C SER A 838 45.51 -58.48 -25.91
N THR A 839 45.98 -58.42 -27.17
CA THR A 839 46.23 -57.13 -27.86
C THR A 839 46.01 -57.24 -29.38
N SER A 840 45.45 -56.19 -29.98
CA SER A 840 45.45 -55.91 -31.43
C SER A 840 44.57 -56.84 -32.30
N GLN A 841 44.16 -56.48 -33.53
CA GLN A 841 44.59 -55.37 -34.38
C GLN A 841 43.40 -54.55 -34.94
N LEU A 842 43.64 -53.25 -35.13
CA LEU A 842 42.96 -52.46 -36.17
C LEU A 842 43.98 -52.28 -37.30
N GLN A 843 43.66 -52.61 -38.55
CA GLN A 843 44.60 -52.40 -39.65
C GLN A 843 43.93 -52.11 -41.01
N SER A 844 44.38 -51.00 -41.61
CA SER A 844 44.37 -50.65 -43.04
C SER A 844 43.07 -50.32 -43.78
N VAL A 845 43.29 -49.65 -44.92
CA VAL A 845 42.41 -49.32 -46.04
C VAL A 845 41.58 -48.02 -45.91
N GLU A 846 42.08 -47.00 -46.60
CA GLU A 846 41.27 -45.93 -47.19
C GLU A 846 40.56 -46.47 -48.44
N ASP A 847 39.28 -46.17 -48.65
CA ASP A 847 38.80 -45.55 -49.89
C ASP A 847 37.37 -44.97 -49.72
N HIS A 848 36.93 -44.14 -50.65
CA HIS A 848 35.57 -43.59 -50.74
C HIS A 848 34.57 -44.58 -51.35
N THR A 849 33.28 -44.46 -50.99
CA THR A 849 32.22 -44.44 -52.03
C THR A 849 30.89 -43.81 -51.59
N ASP A 850 30.20 -43.34 -52.62
CA ASP A 850 29.00 -42.50 -52.70
C ASP A 850 27.71 -42.88 -51.93
N SER A 851 26.90 -41.82 -51.81
CA SER A 851 25.49 -41.76 -51.44
C SER A 851 24.53 -42.68 -52.22
N VAL A 852 23.41 -43.04 -51.57
CA VAL A 852 22.07 -43.09 -52.18
C VAL A 852 21.04 -42.43 -51.24
N ASN A 853 20.04 -41.75 -51.80
CA ASN A 853 18.92 -41.09 -51.08
C ASN A 853 17.61 -41.89 -51.24
N ARG A 854 16.55 -41.45 -50.53
CA ARG A 854 15.11 -41.81 -50.67
C ARG A 854 14.67 -43.14 -50.04
N GLU A 855 13.38 -43.36 -49.72
CA GLU A 855 12.16 -42.52 -49.94
C GLU A 855 11.18 -42.57 -48.75
N ASP A 856 10.00 -41.97 -48.89
CA ASP A 856 9.01 -41.74 -47.82
C ASP A 856 8.37 -42.99 -47.18
N GLY A 857 7.88 -42.84 -45.94
CA GLY A 857 7.05 -43.81 -45.23
C GLY A 857 6.28 -43.17 -44.08
N ASN A 858 4.96 -42.97 -44.27
CA ASN A 858 4.13 -42.10 -43.42
C ASN A 858 3.17 -42.89 -42.50
N GLU A 859 2.72 -42.21 -41.43
CA GLU A 859 1.44 -42.39 -40.71
C GLU A 859 1.19 -43.57 -39.72
N ASN A 860 0.68 -43.17 -38.52
CA ASN A 860 -0.51 -43.74 -37.83
C ASN A 860 -0.43 -45.08 -37.04
N ILE A 861 -1.12 -45.29 -35.89
CA ILE A 861 -1.97 -44.42 -35.03
C ILE A 861 -2.22 -45.02 -33.61
N ASN A 862 -2.61 -44.19 -32.61
CA ASN A 862 -3.24 -44.54 -31.29
C ASN A 862 -2.46 -45.42 -30.27
N SER A 863 -2.80 -45.48 -28.97
CA SER A 863 -3.38 -44.49 -28.01
C SER A 863 -3.31 -45.00 -26.55
N GLU A 864 -3.38 -44.07 -25.58
CA GLU A 864 -3.64 -44.16 -24.12
C GLU A 864 -4.74 -45.17 -23.62
N PRO A 865 -4.97 -45.44 -22.29
CA PRO A 865 -4.39 -44.87 -21.03
C PRO A 865 -4.23 -45.82 -19.75
N ASN A 866 -3.83 -45.23 -18.59
CA ASN A 866 -4.39 -45.39 -17.21
C ASN A 866 -4.20 -46.61 -16.22
N VAL A 867 -3.61 -46.32 -15.03
CA VAL A 867 -4.21 -46.38 -13.63
C VAL A 867 -4.32 -47.69 -12.75
N THR A 868 -3.42 -47.80 -11.73
CA THR A 868 -3.58 -48.24 -10.29
C THR A 868 -3.79 -49.70 -9.77
N GLN A 869 -3.37 -49.90 -8.48
CA GLN A 869 -3.69 -50.96 -7.46
C GLN A 869 -3.03 -52.37 -7.60
N GLY A 870 -2.71 -53.13 -6.53
CA GLY A 870 -2.65 -52.86 -5.07
C GLY A 870 -2.54 -54.11 -4.14
N THR A 871 -2.09 -53.95 -2.86
CA THR A 871 -2.24 -54.88 -1.66
C THR A 871 -1.51 -56.27 -1.69
N GLU A 872 -1.16 -57.00 -0.59
CA GLU A 872 -1.37 -56.87 0.90
C GLU A 872 -0.38 -57.72 1.81
N ASN A 873 -0.43 -57.50 3.15
CA ASN A 873 -0.21 -58.42 4.31
C ASN A 873 1.18 -58.73 5.01
N ASN A 874 1.33 -58.18 6.25
CA ASN A 874 1.64 -58.82 7.57
C ASN A 874 2.99 -59.57 7.89
N THR A 875 3.60 -59.58 9.11
CA THR A 875 3.32 -58.97 10.45
C THR A 875 4.53 -59.03 11.45
N LYS A 876 4.65 -58.03 12.38
CA LYS A 876 5.23 -58.08 13.78
C LYS A 876 6.75 -58.38 13.99
N THR A 877 7.51 -57.95 15.02
CA THR A 877 7.38 -57.00 16.20
C THR A 877 8.75 -56.66 16.86
N VAL A 878 8.96 -55.41 17.37
CA VAL A 878 9.56 -54.95 18.69
C VAL A 878 10.82 -55.68 19.26
N SER A 879 11.92 -55.09 19.78
CA SER A 879 12.48 -53.70 20.04
C SER A 879 14.04 -53.81 20.30
N VAL A 880 14.88 -52.96 20.95
CA VAL A 880 14.80 -51.80 21.90
C VAL A 880 16.09 -50.90 21.87
N TYR A 881 16.47 -50.19 22.96
CA TYR A 881 17.58 -49.22 23.15
C TYR A 881 18.93 -49.83 23.62
N GLU A 882 20.09 -49.17 23.35
CA GLU A 882 20.95 -48.47 24.36
C GLU A 882 22.16 -47.69 23.76
N SER A 883 22.93 -46.96 24.59
CA SER A 883 24.13 -46.15 24.24
C SER A 883 24.98 -45.85 25.50
N PRO A 884 26.34 -45.79 25.46
CA PRO A 884 27.03 -44.51 25.70
C PRO A 884 28.51 -44.34 25.17
N LYS A 885 29.03 -43.09 25.17
CA LYS A 885 30.35 -42.51 25.62
C LYS A 885 31.71 -43.26 25.44
N GLU A 886 32.93 -42.66 25.54
CA GLU A 886 33.55 -41.30 25.47
C GLU A 886 35.10 -41.45 25.78
N GLN A 887 35.93 -40.37 25.69
CA GLN A 887 37.36 -40.27 26.13
C GLN A 887 38.48 -40.92 25.25
N ALA A 888 39.79 -40.54 25.27
CA ALA A 888 40.51 -39.26 25.56
C ALA A 888 42.05 -39.36 25.24
N ALA A 889 42.76 -38.20 25.18
CA ALA A 889 44.22 -37.97 25.40
C ALA A 889 45.26 -38.51 24.32
N SER A 890 46.15 -37.69 23.73
CA SER A 890 47.52 -37.22 24.14
C SER A 890 48.67 -38.26 23.93
N SER A 891 49.92 -37.96 23.51
CA SER A 891 50.67 -36.73 23.16
C SER A 891 51.99 -37.06 22.39
N SER A 892 52.73 -36.03 21.91
CA SER A 892 54.22 -35.95 21.75
C SER A 892 54.97 -37.02 20.91
N ASN A 893 55.76 -36.66 19.89
CA ASN A 893 57.13 -36.11 20.04
C ASN A 893 57.66 -35.38 18.79
N THR A 894 58.60 -34.42 19.00
CA THR A 894 59.60 -33.92 18.03
C THR A 894 60.81 -34.90 17.95
N GLU A 895 61.89 -34.75 17.18
CA GLU A 895 62.50 -33.61 16.45
C GLU A 895 63.55 -34.15 15.45
N HIS A 896 63.68 -33.61 14.23
CA HIS A 896 64.97 -33.35 13.56
C HIS A 896 64.86 -32.74 12.14
N ASN A 897 65.83 -31.87 11.83
CA ASN A 897 66.31 -31.36 10.54
C ASN A 897 65.93 -29.93 10.14
N MET A 898 66.84 -29.01 10.51
CA MET A 898 67.06 -27.74 9.82
C MET A 898 67.74 -27.99 8.44
N ASP A 899 68.24 -26.94 7.79
CA ASP A 899 69.01 -26.97 6.53
C ASP A 899 68.23 -27.35 5.25
N ARG A 900 66.91 -27.13 5.23
CA ARG A 900 66.09 -27.15 3.99
C ARG A 900 65.09 -25.99 3.83
N GLU A 901 65.23 -24.92 4.62
CA GLU A 901 64.17 -23.91 4.74
C GLU A 901 64.41 -22.61 3.94
N ASN A 902 65.64 -22.32 3.51
CA ASN A 902 65.95 -21.09 2.75
C ASN A 902 65.57 -21.18 1.26
N ASP A 903 65.80 -22.30 0.57
CA ASP A 903 65.55 -22.39 -0.88
C ASP A 903 64.06 -22.49 -1.25
N LYS A 904 63.20 -22.92 -0.31
CA LYS A 904 61.75 -22.90 -0.53
C LYS A 904 61.17 -21.49 -0.59
N LYS A 905 61.77 -20.54 0.14
CA LYS A 905 61.17 -19.23 0.39
C LYS A 905 60.99 -18.38 -0.87
N LYS A 906 61.78 -18.62 -1.92
CA LYS A 906 61.73 -17.88 -3.18
C LYS A 906 60.61 -18.28 -4.15
N CYS A 907 59.82 -19.32 -3.83
CA CYS A 907 58.72 -19.78 -4.69
C CYS A 907 57.33 -19.50 -4.09
N ASP A 908 57.21 -19.43 -2.77
CA ASP A 908 55.91 -19.25 -2.07
C ASP A 908 55.49 -17.77 -1.92
N ASP A 909 56.39 -16.79 -2.14
CA ASP A 909 56.06 -15.35 -2.12
C ASP A 909 54.96 -14.97 -3.15
N ASN A 910 54.80 -15.74 -4.23
CA ASN A 910 53.73 -15.60 -5.21
C ASN A 910 52.40 -16.29 -4.82
N ILE A 911 52.29 -16.87 -3.62
CA ILE A 911 51.01 -17.42 -3.13
C ILE A 911 50.22 -16.34 -2.38
N HIS A 912 50.87 -15.49 -1.58
CA HIS A 912 50.18 -14.48 -0.78
C HIS A 912 49.43 -13.43 -1.61
N ASN A 913 49.96 -13.01 -2.77
CA ASN A 913 49.26 -12.09 -3.67
C ASN A 913 48.04 -12.70 -4.40
N TYR A 914 47.84 -14.04 -4.40
CA TYR A 914 46.77 -14.68 -5.18
C TYR A 914 45.44 -14.82 -4.42
N ASP A 915 45.45 -14.81 -3.08
CA ASP A 915 44.24 -14.85 -2.25
C ASP A 915 43.68 -13.43 -2.00
N ASP A 916 44.54 -12.40 -1.88
CA ASP A 916 44.12 -11.00 -1.64
C ASP A 916 43.27 -10.42 -2.79
N ASP A 917 43.56 -10.78 -4.05
CA ASP A 917 42.80 -10.33 -5.24
C ASP A 917 41.34 -10.86 -5.23
N ASP A 918 41.11 -12.12 -4.81
CA ASP A 918 39.74 -12.70 -4.77
C ASP A 918 38.84 -12.00 -3.73
N ASP A 919 39.42 -11.65 -2.58
CA ASP A 919 38.70 -10.92 -1.54
C ASP A 919 38.40 -9.48 -1.98
N ASP A 920 39.29 -8.80 -2.72
CA ASP A 920 39.07 -7.42 -3.15
C ASP A 920 38.09 -7.24 -4.32
N ASP A 921 38.03 -8.16 -5.29
CA ASP A 921 36.94 -8.16 -6.27
C ASP A 921 35.58 -8.43 -5.60
N LEU A 922 35.54 -9.35 -4.63
CA LEU A 922 34.33 -9.62 -3.86
C LEU A 922 33.93 -8.42 -2.97
N ASN A 923 34.90 -7.73 -2.37
CA ASN A 923 34.69 -6.47 -1.63
C ASN A 923 34.09 -5.38 -2.53
N ASN A 924 34.63 -5.22 -3.73
CA ASN A 924 34.19 -4.26 -4.73
C ASN A 924 32.72 -4.51 -5.14
N ILE A 925 32.39 -5.75 -5.52
CA ILE A 925 31.00 -6.17 -5.80
C ILE A 925 30.09 -5.88 -4.59
N HIS A 926 30.49 -6.27 -3.38
CA HIS A 926 29.67 -6.11 -2.17
C HIS A 926 29.42 -4.64 -1.80
N PHE A 927 30.39 -3.76 -2.02
CA PHE A 927 30.24 -2.31 -1.83
C PHE A 927 29.26 -1.70 -2.84
N HIS A 928 29.47 -1.97 -4.14
CA HIS A 928 28.61 -1.44 -5.20
C HIS A 928 27.17 -1.98 -5.13
N MET A 929 26.97 -3.22 -4.67
CA MET A 929 25.63 -3.78 -4.44
C MET A 929 24.83 -3.04 -3.36
N ILE A 930 25.47 -2.62 -2.26
CA ILE A 930 24.82 -1.83 -1.20
C ILE A 930 24.42 -0.44 -1.73
N LEU A 931 25.33 0.22 -2.45
CA LEU A 931 25.05 1.51 -3.09
C LEU A 931 23.94 1.41 -4.15
N PHE A 932 23.90 0.34 -4.92
CA PHE A 932 22.81 0.07 -5.87
C PHE A 932 21.46 -0.11 -5.17
N LEU A 933 21.38 -0.78 -4.01
CA LEU A 933 20.15 -0.86 -3.21
C LEU A 933 19.70 0.51 -2.69
N MET A 934 20.63 1.41 -2.34
CA MET A 934 20.32 2.81 -2.01
C MET A 934 19.79 3.58 -3.23
N TRP A 935 20.45 3.45 -4.39
CA TRP A 935 20.01 4.06 -5.66
C TRP A 935 18.61 3.58 -6.06
N MET A 936 18.34 2.28 -5.96
CA MET A 936 17.04 1.68 -6.23
C MET A 936 15.97 2.19 -5.25
N SER A 937 16.31 2.38 -3.97
CA SER A 937 15.38 2.95 -2.97
C SER A 937 14.93 4.36 -3.34
N VAL A 938 15.86 5.22 -3.80
CA VAL A 938 15.52 6.57 -4.32
C VAL A 938 14.72 6.46 -5.62
N THR A 939 15.15 5.60 -6.54
CA THR A 939 14.53 5.45 -7.87
C THR A 939 13.06 5.01 -7.77
N LEU A 940 12.76 4.01 -6.94
CA LEU A 940 11.40 3.49 -6.73
C LEU A 940 10.42 4.55 -6.21
N VAL A 941 10.86 5.45 -5.31
CA VAL A 941 10.02 6.55 -4.81
C VAL A 941 9.72 7.59 -5.90
N ASN A 942 10.61 7.75 -6.89
CA ASN A 942 10.45 8.74 -7.97
C ASN A 942 9.72 8.20 -9.23
N VAL A 943 9.35 6.90 -9.27
CA VAL A 943 8.60 6.30 -10.41
C VAL A 943 7.33 7.07 -10.81
N PRO A 944 6.49 7.61 -9.89
CA PRO A 944 5.31 8.39 -10.29
C PRO A 944 5.63 9.65 -11.11
N ALA A 945 6.77 10.29 -10.87
CA ALA A 945 7.22 11.45 -11.65
C ALA A 945 7.61 11.04 -13.07
N LEU A 946 8.33 9.92 -13.23
CA LEU A 946 8.68 9.36 -14.55
C LEU A 946 7.43 8.99 -15.37
N LEU A 947 6.45 8.32 -14.74
CA LEU A 947 5.21 7.94 -15.42
C LEU A 947 4.38 9.17 -15.82
N THR A 948 4.37 10.22 -15.00
CA THR A 948 3.67 11.49 -15.30
C THR A 948 4.37 12.28 -16.41
N TRP A 949 5.71 12.26 -16.45
CA TRP A 949 6.50 12.79 -17.56
C TRP A 949 6.20 12.04 -18.87
N ALA A 950 6.26 10.71 -18.87
CA ALA A 950 5.99 9.89 -20.05
C ALA A 950 4.57 10.11 -20.60
N ARG A 951 3.57 10.29 -19.73
CA ARG A 951 2.18 10.61 -20.12
C ARG A 951 2.04 11.99 -20.78
N ASN A 952 2.87 12.95 -20.40
CA ASN A 952 2.83 14.33 -20.89
C ASN A 952 3.90 14.67 -21.94
N PHE A 953 4.82 13.76 -22.26
CA PHE A 953 5.94 13.97 -23.20
C PHE A 953 5.52 14.57 -24.56
N LYS A 954 4.36 14.15 -25.08
CA LYS A 954 3.75 14.68 -26.32
C LYS A 954 3.44 16.19 -26.26
N HIS A 955 3.18 16.73 -25.08
CA HIS A 955 2.82 18.13 -24.86
C HIS A 955 4.00 18.97 -24.36
N THR A 956 4.85 18.38 -23.50
CA THR A 956 6.06 19.02 -22.96
C THR A 956 7.15 17.97 -22.72
N MET A 957 8.31 18.14 -23.34
CA MET A 957 9.47 17.25 -23.12
C MET A 957 10.09 17.37 -21.72
N VAL A 958 9.85 18.47 -21.01
CA VAL A 958 10.35 18.72 -19.64
C VAL A 958 9.20 18.65 -18.64
N LEU A 959 9.37 17.90 -17.55
CA LEU A 959 8.39 17.84 -16.45
C LEU A 959 8.43 19.17 -15.66
N LYS A 960 7.27 19.79 -15.41
CA LYS A 960 7.16 21.08 -14.70
C LYS A 960 5.96 21.11 -13.74
N PRO A 961 6.14 21.29 -12.42
CA PRO A 961 7.41 21.24 -11.69
C PRO A 961 8.08 19.87 -11.85
N ASP A 962 9.35 19.71 -11.47
CA ASP A 962 9.95 18.39 -11.33
C ASP A 962 10.37 18.16 -9.87
N THR A 963 9.63 17.30 -9.19
CA THR A 963 9.88 16.95 -7.78
C THR A 963 11.04 15.97 -7.60
N SER A 964 11.50 15.34 -8.69
CA SER A 964 12.63 14.42 -8.72
C SER A 964 13.95 15.08 -9.12
N TYR A 965 13.91 16.37 -9.52
CA TYR A 965 15.04 17.11 -10.08
C TYR A 965 16.30 17.06 -9.20
N HIS A 966 16.17 17.40 -7.91
CA HIS A 966 17.31 17.45 -6.99
C HIS A 966 17.92 16.06 -6.74
N SER A 967 17.10 15.04 -6.48
CA SER A 967 17.58 13.67 -6.24
C SER A 967 18.24 13.09 -7.49
N GLY A 968 17.64 13.30 -8.68
CA GLY A 968 18.22 12.89 -9.95
C GLY A 968 19.55 13.59 -10.24
N LEU A 969 19.64 14.89 -10.02
CA LEU A 969 20.87 15.67 -10.23
C LEU A 969 21.98 15.22 -9.26
N ILE A 970 21.69 15.09 -7.97
CA ILE A 970 22.69 14.70 -6.95
C ILE A 970 23.21 13.27 -7.21
N LEU A 971 22.32 12.29 -7.45
CA LEU A 971 22.75 10.92 -7.75
C LEU A 971 23.53 10.84 -9.08
N SER A 972 23.14 11.60 -10.11
CA SER A 972 23.90 11.68 -11.37
C SER A 972 25.31 12.26 -11.15
N LEU A 973 25.43 13.32 -10.35
CA LEU A 973 26.73 13.91 -9.98
C LEU A 973 27.59 12.93 -9.16
N CYS A 974 27.01 12.24 -8.18
CA CYS A 974 27.73 11.22 -7.41
C CYS A 974 28.18 10.05 -8.30
N SER A 975 27.41 9.67 -9.32
CA SER A 975 27.79 8.60 -10.26
C SER A 975 29.09 8.92 -11.05
N CYS A 976 29.37 10.22 -11.29
CA CYS A 976 30.61 10.68 -11.94
C CYS A 976 31.87 10.30 -11.14
N VAL A 977 31.71 9.98 -9.85
CA VAL A 977 32.78 9.62 -8.91
C VAL A 977 32.68 8.14 -8.55
N VAL A 978 31.50 7.68 -8.08
CA VAL A 978 31.30 6.30 -7.61
C VAL A 978 31.62 5.27 -8.69
N TRP A 979 31.23 5.48 -9.95
CA TRP A 979 31.51 4.52 -11.02
C TRP A 979 32.96 4.58 -11.57
N GLN A 980 33.87 5.32 -10.91
CA GLN A 980 35.30 5.35 -11.24
C GLN A 980 36.17 4.66 -10.18
N PHE A 981 35.58 4.13 -9.10
CA PHE A 981 36.32 3.46 -8.02
C PHE A 981 36.44 1.95 -8.29
N ASN A 982 37.66 1.42 -8.19
CA ASN A 982 37.94 -0.01 -8.17
C ASN A 982 37.81 -0.54 -6.73
N GLY A 983 36.59 -0.51 -6.19
CA GLY A 983 36.31 -0.86 -4.79
C GLY A 983 36.46 0.29 -3.78
N PRO A 984 36.05 0.07 -2.52
CA PRO A 984 36.05 1.11 -1.49
C PRO A 984 37.43 1.33 -0.85
N ARG A 985 37.78 2.59 -0.54
CA ARG A 985 39.06 2.92 0.10
C ARG A 985 39.09 2.41 1.54
N LYS A 986 40.10 1.62 1.88
CA LYS A 986 40.33 1.08 3.22
C LYS A 986 40.85 2.19 4.16
N LYS A 987 40.75 1.99 5.48
CA LYS A 987 41.33 2.86 6.54
C LYS A 987 40.97 4.37 6.50
N LEU A 988 39.75 4.76 6.09
CA LEU A 988 39.32 6.17 6.11
C LEU A 988 38.90 6.65 7.52
N LYS A 989 39.29 7.87 7.89
CA LYS A 989 39.11 8.42 9.24
C LYS A 989 37.66 8.60 9.69
N TYR A 990 36.76 9.05 8.81
CA TYR A 990 35.39 9.41 9.21
C TYR A 990 34.37 8.25 9.16
N TYR A 991 34.81 6.99 9.03
CA TYR A 991 33.89 5.85 8.94
C TYR A 991 32.96 5.71 10.16
N GLU A 992 33.42 6.07 11.36
CA GLU A 992 32.58 6.08 12.55
C GLU A 992 31.49 7.17 12.51
N ALA A 993 31.82 8.36 12.02
CA ALA A 993 30.88 9.46 11.85
C ALA A 993 29.81 9.15 10.78
N VAL A 994 30.22 8.55 9.66
CA VAL A 994 29.29 8.11 8.59
C VAL A 994 28.41 6.94 9.08
N SER A 995 28.94 6.02 9.88
CA SER A 995 28.17 4.95 10.54
C SER A 995 27.13 5.50 11.52
N ALA A 996 27.46 6.52 12.31
CA ALA A 996 26.52 7.21 13.19
C ALA A 996 25.44 7.97 12.41
N LEU A 997 25.81 8.63 11.30
CA LEU A 997 24.89 9.37 10.43
C LEU A 997 23.92 8.44 9.68
N LEU A 998 24.38 7.25 9.25
CA LEU A 998 23.52 6.20 8.70
C LEU A 998 22.51 5.70 9.73
N PHE A 999 22.93 5.50 10.99
CA PHE A 999 22.01 5.08 12.05
C PHE A 999 20.96 6.15 12.36
N THR A 1000 21.34 7.41 12.52
CA THR A 1000 20.39 8.49 12.82
C THR A 1000 19.43 8.73 11.66
N MET A 1001 19.90 8.70 10.40
CA MET A 1001 19.01 8.78 9.24
C MET A 1001 18.05 7.57 9.15
N ALA A 1002 18.51 6.35 9.42
CA ALA A 1002 17.64 5.18 9.47
C ALA A 1002 16.55 5.32 10.55
N VAL A 1003 16.91 5.79 11.75
CA VAL A 1003 15.95 6.09 12.84
C VAL A 1003 14.95 7.18 12.43
N CYS A 1004 15.40 8.25 11.75
CA CYS A 1004 14.52 9.29 11.21
C CYS A 1004 13.56 8.75 10.13
N ILE A 1005 14.02 7.88 9.22
CA ILE A 1005 13.16 7.26 8.21
C ILE A 1005 12.17 6.27 8.85
N LEU A 1006 12.55 5.52 9.89
CA LEU A 1006 11.61 4.66 10.63
C LEU A 1006 10.53 5.46 11.38
N ALA A 1007 10.82 6.67 11.85
CA ALA A 1007 9.89 7.52 12.60
C ALA A 1007 9.00 8.41 11.69
N LEU A 1008 9.55 8.96 10.61
CA LEU A 1008 8.90 9.96 9.74
C LEU A 1008 8.55 9.42 8.34
N GLY A 1009 9.27 8.41 7.85
CA GLY A 1009 8.99 7.76 6.57
C GLY A 1009 7.60 7.10 6.45
N PRO A 1010 7.00 6.50 7.51
CA PRO A 1010 5.62 5.99 7.47
C PRO A 1010 4.57 7.06 7.11
N VAL A 1011 4.94 8.32 7.26
CA VAL A 1011 4.10 9.50 7.04
C VAL A 1011 4.38 10.14 5.68
N SER A 1012 5.65 10.24 5.26
CA SER A 1012 6.01 10.80 3.96
C SER A 1012 7.23 10.14 3.32
N LEU A 1013 7.09 9.70 2.07
CA LEU A 1013 8.18 9.12 1.29
C LEU A 1013 9.19 10.17 0.82
N THR A 1014 8.87 11.47 0.93
CA THR A 1014 9.85 12.56 0.71
C THR A 1014 11.07 12.43 1.63
N VAL A 1015 10.88 11.93 2.85
CA VAL A 1015 11.96 11.66 3.81
C VAL A 1015 12.89 10.55 3.31
N VAL A 1016 12.35 9.54 2.63
CA VAL A 1016 13.15 8.49 1.96
C VAL A 1016 13.92 9.09 0.79
N ASN A 1017 13.23 9.83 -0.09
CA ASN A 1017 13.78 10.41 -1.31
C ASN A 1017 15.02 11.28 -1.01
N TYR A 1018 14.88 12.27 -0.12
CA TYR A 1018 15.98 13.17 0.22
C TYR A 1018 16.95 12.57 1.25
N GLY A 1019 16.48 11.77 2.21
CA GLY A 1019 17.32 11.16 3.24
C GLY A 1019 18.32 10.15 2.67
N VAL A 1020 17.88 9.24 1.81
CA VAL A 1020 18.78 8.26 1.15
C VAL A 1020 19.70 8.96 0.14
N THR A 1021 19.20 9.97 -0.59
CA THR A 1021 20.02 10.83 -1.47
C THR A 1021 21.16 11.51 -0.72
N PHE A 1022 20.87 12.12 0.44
CA PHE A 1022 21.86 12.76 1.29
C PHE A 1022 22.91 11.76 1.80
N MET A 1023 22.49 10.58 2.25
CA MET A 1023 23.44 9.55 2.71
C MET A 1023 24.32 9.00 1.57
N PHE A 1024 23.78 8.84 0.36
CA PHE A 1024 24.56 8.46 -0.82
C PHE A 1024 25.63 9.51 -1.15
N MET A 1025 25.27 10.80 -1.08
CA MET A 1025 26.19 11.91 -1.26
C MET A 1025 27.28 11.92 -0.17
N VAL A 1026 26.93 11.71 1.10
CA VAL A 1026 27.93 11.67 2.20
C VAL A 1026 28.92 10.52 2.03
N ILE A 1027 28.47 9.31 1.67
CA ILE A 1027 29.38 8.18 1.40
C ILE A 1027 30.29 8.51 0.20
N THR A 1028 29.74 9.09 -0.87
CA THR A 1028 30.52 9.51 -2.05
C THR A 1028 31.59 10.54 -1.70
N LEU A 1029 31.23 11.56 -0.92
CA LEU A 1029 32.16 12.61 -0.47
C LEU A 1029 33.22 12.06 0.48
N GLN A 1030 32.89 11.08 1.33
CA GLN A 1030 33.89 10.42 2.17
C GLN A 1030 34.92 9.67 1.31
N GLN A 1031 34.47 8.80 0.39
CA GLN A 1031 35.38 8.04 -0.48
C GLN A 1031 36.29 8.97 -1.32
N LEU A 1032 35.78 10.12 -1.75
CA LEU A 1032 36.53 11.09 -2.56
C LEU A 1032 37.51 11.96 -1.74
N LEU A 1033 37.13 12.44 -0.55
CA LEU A 1033 37.82 13.53 0.15
C LEU A 1033 38.46 13.13 1.49
N ASP A 1034 38.08 11.99 2.06
CA ASP A 1034 38.62 11.54 3.35
C ASP A 1034 40.07 11.05 3.22
N LYS A 1035 40.82 11.22 4.30
CA LYS A 1035 42.24 10.84 4.38
C LYS A 1035 42.37 9.47 5.04
N GLU A 1036 43.35 8.71 4.56
CA GLU A 1036 43.72 7.44 5.16
C GLU A 1036 44.41 7.67 6.51
N GLU A 1037 44.05 6.84 7.49
CA GLU A 1037 44.57 6.89 8.85
C GLU A 1037 45.93 6.20 8.91
N LEU A 1038 46.98 7.02 9.05
CA LEU A 1038 48.36 6.57 9.24
C LEU A 1038 48.48 5.86 10.60
N THR A 1039 48.44 4.53 10.57
CA THR A 1039 48.74 3.69 11.72
C THR A 1039 50.24 3.74 12.01
N GLU A 1040 50.67 4.66 12.87
CA GLU A 1040 51.99 4.57 13.50
C GLU A 1040 52.08 3.25 14.29
N VAL A 1041 53.04 2.40 13.93
CA VAL A 1041 53.28 1.14 14.62
C VAL A 1041 54.08 1.43 15.89
N VAL A 1042 53.36 1.88 16.93
CA VAL A 1042 53.92 2.02 18.28
C VAL A 1042 54.22 0.63 18.82
N ILE A 1043 55.46 0.17 18.67
CA ILE A 1043 55.98 -1.01 19.35
C ILE A 1043 56.13 -0.65 20.83
N SER A 1044 55.06 -0.86 21.59
CA SER A 1044 55.05 -0.66 23.05
C SER A 1044 55.80 -1.81 23.72
N THR A 1045 57.12 -1.68 23.83
CA THR A 1045 57.95 -2.57 24.66
C THR A 1045 57.54 -2.41 26.12
N GLU A 1046 56.91 -3.42 26.71
CA GLU A 1046 56.65 -3.43 28.15
C GLU A 1046 57.98 -3.51 28.91
N VAL A 1047 58.27 -2.47 29.69
CA VAL A 1047 59.33 -2.46 30.70
C VAL A 1047 58.72 -2.03 32.03
N LEU A 1048 59.24 -2.59 33.12
CA LEU A 1048 58.66 -2.55 34.45
C LEU A 1048 58.64 -1.14 35.08
N GLN A 1049 57.80 -1.08 36.13
CA GLN A 1049 57.91 -0.31 37.36
C GLN A 1049 57.13 1.01 37.54
N GLU A 1050 56.36 0.94 38.62
CA GLU A 1050 56.14 1.95 39.67
C GLU A 1050 55.01 2.98 39.58
N GLN A 1051 54.25 2.96 40.68
CA GLN A 1051 53.33 3.99 41.10
C GLN A 1051 54.15 5.14 41.69
N THR A 1052 53.86 6.40 41.35
CA THR A 1052 53.38 7.40 42.33
C THR A 1052 53.10 8.78 41.71
N ASN A 1053 52.07 9.42 42.27
CA ASN A 1053 51.87 10.85 42.53
C ASN A 1053 52.14 11.94 41.46
N GLU A 1054 51.12 12.80 41.31
CA GLU A 1054 51.18 14.27 41.42
C GLU A 1054 52.57 14.93 41.31
N ASN A 1055 52.83 15.83 40.36
CA ASN A 1055 52.30 17.20 40.48
C ASN A 1055 52.41 18.08 39.22
N THR A 1056 51.90 19.31 39.38
CA THR A 1056 51.81 20.42 38.42
C THR A 1056 53.11 21.04 37.91
N ASN A 1057 53.00 21.56 36.67
CA ASN A 1057 53.51 22.85 36.17
C ASN A 1057 54.97 23.05 35.67
N GLU A 1058 55.00 23.57 34.44
CA GLU A 1058 55.76 24.74 33.96
C GLU A 1058 57.25 24.66 33.51
N ASN A 1059 57.38 24.76 32.17
CA ASN A 1059 58.09 25.83 31.45
C ASN A 1059 59.61 25.75 31.16
N LEU A 1060 59.94 26.46 30.07
CA LEU A 1060 61.24 27.01 29.65
C LEU A 1060 62.33 26.05 29.13
N SER A 1061 62.21 25.77 27.83
CA SER A 1061 63.21 26.02 26.76
C SER A 1061 64.70 26.26 27.12
N GLU A 1062 65.57 25.58 26.37
CA GLU A 1062 66.92 25.93 25.83
C GLU A 1062 67.87 24.73 25.94
N SER A 1063 68.92 24.53 25.13
CA SER A 1063 69.17 24.92 23.72
C SER A 1063 70.36 24.08 23.18
N ASN A 1064 70.58 24.13 21.87
CA ASN A 1064 71.83 23.86 21.12
C ASN A 1064 73.07 23.26 21.84
N VAL A 1065 73.59 22.15 21.29
CA VAL A 1065 75.05 21.89 21.23
C VAL A 1065 75.43 21.52 19.80
N LEU A 1066 76.51 22.12 19.27
CA LEU A 1066 77.12 21.81 17.96
C LEU A 1066 78.26 20.79 18.09
N GLY A 1067 78.54 20.08 16.98
CA GLY A 1067 79.63 19.12 16.79
C GLY A 1067 79.38 18.33 15.51
N ASP A 1068 79.90 18.64 14.31
CA ASP A 1068 81.31 18.88 13.91
C ASP A 1068 82.18 17.61 14.15
N ASN A 1069 82.92 17.05 13.17
CA ASN A 1069 83.14 17.41 11.76
C ASN A 1069 83.75 16.20 10.97
N LYS A 1070 83.69 16.22 9.62
CA LYS A 1070 84.66 15.71 8.57
C LYS A 1070 85.52 14.42 8.79
N ALA A 1071 85.96 13.67 7.75
CA ALA A 1071 85.71 13.67 6.29
C ALA A 1071 86.37 12.42 5.62
N ASP A 1072 86.05 12.22 4.33
CA ASP A 1072 86.83 11.51 3.29
C ASP A 1072 87.10 9.98 3.48
N THR A 1073 87.28 9.14 2.44
CA THR A 1073 87.71 9.40 1.05
C THR A 1073 87.13 8.36 0.06
N ASN A 1074 87.02 8.70 -1.23
CA ASN A 1074 87.29 7.90 -2.46
C ASN A 1074 86.88 6.38 -2.49
N SER A 1075 86.19 5.85 -3.51
CA SER A 1075 86.46 6.03 -4.96
C SER A 1075 85.47 5.30 -5.90
N HIS A 1076 85.58 5.60 -7.21
CA HIS A 1076 85.21 4.81 -8.39
C HIS A 1076 83.73 4.53 -8.76
N ASN A 1077 83.34 5.14 -9.88
CA ASN A 1077 82.79 4.54 -11.13
C ASN A 1077 82.66 3.00 -11.16
N SER A 1078 81.72 2.38 -11.90
CA SER A 1078 81.18 2.84 -13.20
C SER A 1078 79.76 2.31 -13.50
N SER A 1079 79.13 2.90 -14.52
CA SER A 1079 77.97 2.33 -15.22
C SER A 1079 78.38 1.15 -16.10
N GLU A 1080 77.55 0.10 -16.18
CA GLU A 1080 77.35 -0.65 -17.43
C GLU A 1080 76.07 -1.52 -17.41
N THR A 1081 75.68 -2.01 -18.59
CA THR A 1081 74.44 -2.75 -18.86
C THR A 1081 74.56 -4.25 -18.60
N PRO A 1082 73.51 -4.92 -18.09
CA PRO A 1082 73.38 -6.38 -18.19
C PRO A 1082 72.75 -6.79 -19.54
N ASN A 1083 73.41 -7.70 -20.25
CA ASN A 1083 72.80 -8.51 -21.31
C ASN A 1083 72.05 -9.71 -20.66
N PRO A 1084 71.26 -10.50 -21.41
CA PRO A 1084 70.46 -11.59 -20.83
C PRO A 1084 71.29 -12.86 -20.53
N ASP A 1085 70.57 -13.95 -20.22
CA ASP A 1085 71.01 -15.33 -20.03
C ASP A 1085 71.58 -15.70 -18.65
N THR A 1086 70.67 -15.99 -17.72
CA THR A 1086 70.87 -17.10 -16.76
C THR A 1086 69.51 -17.69 -16.36
N VAL A 1087 69.12 -18.78 -17.02
CA VAL A 1087 67.85 -19.48 -16.75
C VAL A 1087 68.03 -20.47 -15.60
N SER A 1088 67.24 -20.32 -14.53
CA SER A 1088 67.10 -21.33 -13.48
C SER A 1088 65.79 -22.11 -13.66
N GLU A 1089 65.81 -23.15 -14.50
CA GLU A 1089 64.71 -24.11 -14.63
C GLU A 1089 64.68 -25.07 -13.43
N ASP A 1090 63.93 -24.73 -12.38
CA ASP A 1090 63.12 -25.74 -11.67
C ASP A 1090 61.99 -25.08 -10.86
N CYS A 1091 60.76 -25.18 -11.36
CA CYS A 1091 59.52 -24.71 -10.70
C CYS A 1091 58.36 -25.62 -11.12
N ASP A 1092 57.53 -26.07 -10.16
CA ASP A 1092 56.54 -27.12 -10.37
C ASP A 1092 55.64 -26.86 -11.60
N VAL A 1093 55.70 -27.77 -12.57
CA VAL A 1093 54.90 -27.75 -13.80
C VAL A 1093 53.40 -27.85 -13.49
N CYS A 1094 53.01 -28.43 -12.34
CA CYS A 1094 51.63 -28.51 -11.87
C CYS A 1094 51.20 -27.37 -10.94
N SER A 1095 51.92 -26.24 -10.90
CA SER A 1095 51.56 -25.07 -10.08
C SER A 1095 50.22 -24.43 -10.50
N GLU A 1096 49.34 -24.16 -9.53
CA GLU A 1096 47.97 -23.66 -9.78
C GLU A 1096 47.98 -22.30 -10.51
N SER A 1097 48.88 -21.39 -10.13
CA SER A 1097 49.07 -20.07 -10.78
C SER A 1097 49.52 -20.16 -12.24
N ARG A 1098 50.47 -21.06 -12.55
CA ARG A 1098 50.96 -21.28 -13.93
C ARG A 1098 49.86 -21.85 -14.83
N ILE A 1099 49.04 -22.78 -14.31
CA ILE A 1099 47.91 -23.36 -15.02
C ILE A 1099 46.78 -22.34 -15.23
N TYR A 1100 46.46 -21.54 -14.20
CA TYR A 1100 45.50 -20.43 -14.30
C TYR A 1100 45.91 -19.42 -15.39
N ASN A 1101 47.19 -19.00 -15.41
CA ASN A 1101 47.71 -18.09 -16.43
C ASN A 1101 47.68 -18.71 -17.85
N VAL A 1102 47.82 -20.03 -17.98
CA VAL A 1102 47.62 -20.72 -19.28
C VAL A 1102 46.15 -20.65 -19.73
N PHE A 1103 45.18 -20.85 -18.83
CA PHE A 1103 43.75 -20.69 -19.19
C PHE A 1103 43.40 -19.24 -19.55
N LYS A 1104 43.91 -18.25 -18.80
CA LYS A 1104 43.71 -16.81 -19.06
C LYS A 1104 44.32 -16.40 -20.41
N ASN A 1105 45.55 -16.81 -20.70
CA ASN A 1105 46.22 -16.56 -21.98
C ASN A 1105 45.58 -17.32 -23.16
N LEU A 1106 44.92 -18.46 -22.93
CA LEU A 1106 44.10 -19.12 -23.96
C LEU A 1106 42.87 -18.28 -24.31
N ARG A 1107 42.17 -17.73 -23.30
CA ARG A 1107 41.01 -16.85 -23.51
C ARG A 1107 41.40 -15.64 -24.37
N GLU A 1108 42.46 -14.93 -23.99
CA GLU A 1108 42.92 -13.74 -24.72
C GLU A 1108 43.27 -14.03 -26.18
N LYS A 1109 43.82 -15.21 -26.49
CA LYS A 1109 44.10 -15.64 -27.87
C LYS A 1109 42.87 -16.12 -28.64
N ILE A 1110 41.85 -16.63 -27.95
CA ILE A 1110 40.60 -17.05 -28.58
C ILE A 1110 39.74 -15.83 -28.92
N THR A 1111 39.61 -14.86 -28.01
CA THR A 1111 38.85 -13.62 -28.27
C THR A 1111 39.50 -12.73 -29.33
N PHE A 1112 40.83 -12.74 -29.47
CA PHE A 1112 41.51 -12.04 -30.57
C PHE A 1112 41.29 -12.68 -31.97
N ASN A 1113 40.73 -13.89 -32.03
CA ASN A 1113 40.51 -14.64 -33.27
C ASN A 1113 39.06 -14.59 -33.79
N GLU A 1114 38.14 -13.92 -33.09
CA GLU A 1114 36.76 -13.68 -33.58
C GLU A 1114 36.61 -12.38 -34.40
N ASP A 1115 37.67 -11.57 -34.51
CA ASP A 1115 37.71 -10.26 -35.18
C ASP A 1115 38.26 -10.35 -36.63
N LEU A 1116 37.96 -11.44 -37.36
CA LEU A 1116 38.50 -11.76 -38.70
C LEU A 1116 37.44 -12.32 -39.68
#